data_AF-M4BYF9-F1
#
_entry.id   AF-M4BYF9-F1
#
_cell.length_a   1.000
_cell.length_b   1.000
_cell.length_c   1.000
_cell.angle_alpha   90.00
_cell.angle_beta   90.00
_cell.angle_gamma   90.00
#
_symmetry.space_group_name_H-M   'P 1'
#
loop_
_entity.id
_entity.type
_entity.pdbx_description
1 polymer ?
#
loop_
_entity_poly.entity_id
_entity_poly.type
_entity_poly.pdbx_seq_one_letter_code
_entity_poly.pdbx_strand_id
1 'polypeptide(L)'
;MHEPDADSDDVQTRALAQLHDLQRQHAERQSLRAANSAASVASVRAQLSSLKLKSDIKRSSAFVKKLRVLTECNADTLLRDASELNLTRYVSECITALADAPFKLVDLSAVIKVASCLHQRYEDFAPALVQALVQSFDALYASEDKSKMLRRRLILRLLCELYLAGVFDDVQVIAHLIQRVARREPPTGLKRSKNSAVIGANAATPQLEVPLLVSFAKSVGVEFLGVQPKKLKELEKVLAEHHEPVQSFVDSWTAVVPSSVQVECRNCLNDAFEMIGKFYVAQHATVWKVEARNEKEEANRGEVTDDHVQELKKAKLLFEKLQTSVNALADALDREVPPLPVETKDDGSGRGEILVWEGGGREAGRGGPFDDEATRSFYEDLPDLLELVPAVVLGLTEADVAELRKEKETLGDEEAEAESGLDEMEPCVDYDEREVGGTGDALEGIETGAAKDTVAADTDRNESKSEDGIDGASVSVASLSGASSSYHHQLDAFFASLEDLVNRDRCDKAAVDFCYRNSKANRNRLVKTLYAVPRTHLELLAHYARLVATLQSVLKEDIGGELVNMLVGEFYGLIKRRNQFRLESKIKNIRFLAELVKFRICPPHTGFRCLQKCFQDFQGHNVYVATTFLENCGRFLYCSKHTHVRTVACLNVMMKLKAAKHLDPQLETLVENAYYMCKPPERVERQVKQYDPMYLYLIKVLYHDLNGSNINKVGKTLRRLPWQNSATIGMVLRAMLKRCTTAGL
;
A
#
# COMPACT_ATOMS: atom_id res chain seq x y z
N MET A 1 -20.37 2.75 46.62
CA MET A 1 -21.28 2.24 45.57
C MET A 1 -20.55 2.44 44.26
N HIS A 2 -19.93 1.38 43.76
CA HIS A 2 -19.44 1.34 42.38
C HIS A 2 -20.70 1.23 41.51
N GLU A 3 -20.89 2.15 40.57
CA GLU A 3 -21.86 1.94 39.49
C GLU A 3 -21.43 0.66 38.74
N PRO A 4 -22.36 -0.28 38.47
CA PRO A 4 -22.03 -1.43 37.64
C PRO A 4 -21.76 -0.93 36.20
N ASP A 5 -20.59 -1.26 35.67
CA ASP A 5 -20.19 -0.95 34.31
C ASP A 5 -21.16 -1.57 33.31
N ALA A 6 -21.99 -0.75 32.66
CA ALA A 6 -23.03 -1.20 31.72
C ALA A 6 -22.47 -2.01 30.54
N ASP A 7 -21.19 -1.87 30.20
CA ASP A 7 -20.50 -2.66 29.17
C ASP A 7 -20.22 -4.11 29.62
N SER A 8 -20.04 -4.35 30.93
CA SER A 8 -19.82 -5.70 31.48
C SER A 8 -21.09 -6.55 31.40
N ASP A 9 -22.25 -5.94 31.68
CA ASP A 9 -23.55 -6.62 31.67
C ASP A 9 -23.98 -7.06 30.25
N ASP A 10 -23.67 -6.28 29.21
CA ASP A 10 -23.98 -6.64 27.81
C ASP A 10 -23.07 -7.79 27.31
N VAL A 11 -21.78 -7.79 27.69
CA VAL A 11 -20.85 -8.90 27.38
C VAL A 11 -21.32 -10.20 28.04
N GLN A 12 -21.75 -10.14 29.29
CA GLN A 12 -22.28 -11.29 30.03
C GLN A 12 -23.57 -11.83 29.41
N THR A 13 -24.52 -10.94 29.07
CA THR A 13 -25.80 -11.34 28.48
C THR A 13 -25.59 -12.09 27.16
N ARG A 14 -24.63 -11.64 26.34
CA ARG A 14 -24.24 -12.32 25.10
C ARG A 14 -23.58 -13.66 25.35
N ALA A 15 -22.72 -13.77 26.36
CA ALA A 15 -22.06 -15.03 26.75
C ALA A 15 -23.07 -16.09 27.21
N LEU A 16 -24.05 -15.70 28.03
CA LEU A 16 -25.12 -16.59 28.49
C LEU A 16 -26.01 -17.08 27.35
N ALA A 17 -26.38 -16.20 26.41
CA ALA A 17 -27.14 -16.59 25.23
C ALA A 17 -26.39 -17.64 24.39
N GLN A 18 -25.07 -17.45 24.21
CA GLN A 18 -24.22 -18.41 23.49
C GLN A 18 -24.16 -19.78 24.21
N LEU A 19 -24.04 -19.80 25.54
CA LEU A 19 -24.06 -21.04 26.32
C LEU A 19 -25.40 -21.78 26.17
N HIS A 20 -26.53 -21.08 26.27
CA HIS A 20 -27.86 -21.68 26.10
C HIS A 20 -28.07 -22.26 24.70
N ASP A 21 -27.58 -21.60 23.65
CA ASP A 21 -27.64 -22.12 22.29
C ASP A 21 -26.80 -23.41 22.14
N LEU A 22 -25.60 -23.45 22.73
CA LEU A 22 -24.76 -24.67 22.74
C LEU A 22 -25.43 -25.82 23.51
N GLN A 23 -26.03 -25.53 24.66
CA GLN A 23 -26.79 -26.50 25.45
C GLN A 23 -27.98 -27.06 24.67
N ARG A 24 -28.74 -26.21 23.98
CA ARG A 24 -29.86 -26.63 23.14
C ARG A 24 -29.39 -27.56 22.01
N GLN A 25 -28.33 -27.19 21.30
CA GLN A 25 -27.77 -28.01 20.22
C GLN A 25 -27.28 -29.37 20.74
N HIS A 26 -26.62 -29.40 21.90
CA HIS A 26 -26.15 -30.63 22.52
C HIS A 26 -27.33 -31.55 22.93
N ALA A 27 -28.36 -30.98 23.56
CA ALA A 27 -29.55 -31.72 23.96
C ALA A 27 -30.32 -32.31 22.75
N GLU A 28 -30.43 -31.55 21.65
CA GLU A 28 -31.03 -32.04 20.41
C GLU A 28 -30.26 -33.23 19.82
N ARG A 29 -28.92 -33.16 19.79
CA ARG A 29 -28.06 -34.27 19.33
C ARG A 29 -28.23 -35.51 20.21
N GLN A 30 -28.23 -35.35 21.54
CA GLN A 30 -28.44 -36.47 22.48
C GLN A 30 -29.81 -37.12 22.29
N SER A 31 -30.87 -36.32 22.14
CA SER A 31 -32.24 -36.82 21.90
C SER A 31 -32.34 -37.63 20.61
N LEU A 32 -31.78 -37.12 19.50
CA LEU A 32 -31.75 -37.84 18.23
C LEU A 32 -30.92 -39.13 18.31
N ARG A 33 -29.76 -39.09 18.98
CA ARG A 33 -28.92 -40.27 19.18
C ARG A 33 -29.61 -41.36 20.00
N ALA A 34 -30.33 -40.98 21.05
CA ALA A 34 -31.13 -41.92 21.83
C ALA A 34 -32.23 -42.57 20.98
N ALA A 35 -32.92 -41.76 20.16
CA ALA A 35 -33.96 -42.25 19.25
C ALA A 35 -33.43 -43.17 18.14
N ASN A 36 -32.22 -42.93 17.67
CA ASN A 36 -31.53 -43.75 16.66
C ASN A 36 -30.70 -44.90 17.24
N SER A 37 -30.74 -45.12 18.57
CA SER A 37 -30.06 -46.28 19.17
C SER A 37 -30.61 -47.60 18.63
N ALA A 38 -29.76 -48.62 18.49
CA ALA A 38 -30.15 -49.91 17.93
C ALA A 38 -31.40 -50.52 18.61
N ALA A 39 -31.52 -50.36 19.93
CA ALA A 39 -32.68 -50.81 20.69
C ALA A 39 -33.97 -50.03 20.35
N SER A 40 -33.88 -48.69 20.25
CA SER A 40 -35.01 -47.84 19.87
C SER A 40 -35.46 -48.12 18.43
N VAL A 41 -34.51 -48.19 17.50
CA VAL A 41 -34.78 -48.50 16.09
C VAL A 41 -35.44 -49.87 15.93
N ALA A 42 -34.92 -50.90 16.62
CA ALA A 42 -35.54 -52.23 16.61
C ALA A 42 -36.98 -52.21 17.15
N SER A 43 -37.22 -51.47 18.24
CA SER A 43 -38.56 -51.27 18.80
C SER A 43 -39.51 -50.58 17.83
N VAL A 44 -39.08 -49.49 17.19
CA VAL A 44 -39.89 -48.75 16.19
C VAL A 44 -40.22 -49.66 15.01
N ARG A 45 -39.25 -50.40 14.46
CA ARG A 45 -39.50 -51.32 13.34
C ARG A 45 -40.42 -52.47 13.73
N ALA A 46 -40.29 -53.01 14.94
CA ALA A 46 -41.20 -54.04 15.46
C ALA A 46 -42.64 -53.52 15.57
N GLN A 47 -42.84 -52.32 16.13
CA GLN A 47 -44.15 -51.66 16.17
C GLN A 47 -44.71 -51.43 14.76
N LEU A 48 -43.87 -50.95 13.83
CA LEU A 48 -44.27 -50.68 12.46
C LEU A 48 -44.70 -51.96 11.71
N SER A 49 -44.05 -53.10 11.99
CA SER A 49 -44.40 -54.40 11.38
C SER A 49 -45.81 -54.88 11.74
N SER A 50 -46.35 -54.42 12.89
CA SER A 50 -47.71 -54.71 13.33
C SER A 50 -48.77 -53.75 12.74
N LEU A 51 -48.34 -52.61 12.18
CA LEU A 51 -49.21 -51.55 11.67
C LEU A 51 -49.35 -51.63 10.14
N LYS A 52 -50.59 -51.70 9.63
CA LYS A 52 -50.87 -51.60 8.19
C LYS A 52 -50.88 -50.14 7.72
N LEU A 53 -49.70 -49.62 7.37
CA LEU A 53 -49.55 -48.29 6.77
C LEU A 53 -50.08 -48.26 5.32
N LYS A 54 -50.66 -47.12 4.92
CA LYS A 54 -51.24 -46.95 3.58
C LYS A 54 -50.15 -46.75 2.53
N SER A 55 -50.17 -47.56 1.48
CA SER A 55 -49.36 -47.37 0.27
C SER A 55 -50.12 -46.49 -0.73
N ASP A 56 -49.89 -45.18 -0.71
CA ASP A 56 -50.45 -44.23 -1.68
C ASP A 56 -49.35 -43.72 -2.61
N ILE A 57 -49.39 -44.14 -3.87
CA ILE A 57 -48.41 -43.81 -4.91
C ILE A 57 -48.31 -42.29 -5.13
N LYS A 58 -49.44 -41.58 -5.12
CA LYS A 58 -49.48 -40.14 -5.35
C LYS A 58 -48.87 -39.40 -4.17
N ARG A 59 -49.24 -39.77 -2.94
CA ARG A 59 -48.66 -39.17 -1.73
C ARG A 59 -47.18 -39.49 -1.56
N SER A 60 -46.75 -40.72 -1.86
CA SER A 60 -45.34 -41.13 -1.78
C SER A 60 -44.49 -40.40 -2.82
N SER A 61 -44.99 -40.23 -4.05
CA SER A 61 -44.32 -39.44 -5.08
C SER A 61 -44.25 -37.95 -4.73
N ALA A 62 -45.31 -37.41 -4.12
CA ALA A 62 -45.32 -36.04 -3.61
C ALA A 62 -44.34 -35.86 -2.44
N PHE A 63 -44.22 -36.85 -1.55
CA PHE A 63 -43.25 -36.86 -0.46
C PHE A 63 -41.81 -36.75 -1.00
N VAL A 64 -41.43 -37.59 -1.97
CA VAL A 64 -40.10 -37.54 -2.62
C VAL A 64 -39.84 -36.16 -3.24
N LYS A 65 -40.83 -35.56 -3.91
CA LYS A 65 -40.69 -34.21 -4.50
C LYS A 65 -40.48 -33.13 -3.44
N LYS A 66 -41.21 -33.19 -2.32
CA LYS A 66 -41.03 -32.26 -1.20
C LYS A 66 -39.65 -32.42 -0.56
N LEU A 67 -39.17 -33.66 -0.43
CA LEU A 67 -37.88 -33.99 0.16
C LEU A 67 -36.69 -33.39 -0.62
N ARG A 68 -36.80 -33.31 -1.96
CA ARG A 68 -35.80 -32.66 -2.82
C ARG A 68 -35.69 -31.13 -2.59
N VAL A 69 -36.69 -30.52 -1.96
CA VAL A 69 -36.74 -29.08 -1.63
C VAL A 69 -36.98 -28.91 -0.13
N LEU A 70 -36.33 -29.74 0.68
CA LEU A 70 -36.45 -29.73 2.13
C LEU A 70 -35.94 -28.39 2.69
N THR A 71 -36.76 -27.78 3.54
CA THR A 71 -36.46 -26.55 4.29
C THR A 71 -37.01 -26.66 5.70
N GLU A 72 -36.55 -25.82 6.63
CA GLU A 72 -37.07 -25.83 8.01
C GLU A 72 -38.61 -25.67 8.04
N CYS A 73 -39.18 -24.83 7.16
CA CYS A 73 -40.63 -24.57 7.12
C CYS A 73 -41.49 -25.78 6.71
N ASN A 74 -40.94 -26.73 5.94
CA ASN A 74 -41.69 -27.91 5.49
C ASN A 74 -41.33 -29.19 6.26
N ALA A 75 -40.39 -29.11 7.21
CA ALA A 75 -39.90 -30.23 8.00
C ALA A 75 -41.03 -30.96 8.76
N ASP A 76 -41.90 -30.25 9.46
CA ASP A 76 -43.01 -30.86 10.23
C ASP A 76 -44.03 -31.57 9.34
N THR A 77 -44.24 -31.06 8.12
CA THR A 77 -45.11 -31.74 7.15
C THR A 77 -44.47 -33.01 6.63
N LEU A 78 -43.16 -32.99 6.37
CA LEU A 78 -42.39 -34.16 5.96
C LEU A 78 -42.33 -35.20 7.08
N LEU A 79 -42.12 -34.80 8.33
CA LEU A 79 -42.09 -35.74 9.47
C LEU A 79 -43.43 -36.45 9.66
N ARG A 80 -44.55 -35.74 9.52
CA ARG A 80 -45.90 -36.32 9.54
C ARG A 80 -46.12 -37.28 8.36
N ASP A 81 -45.86 -36.82 7.14
CA ASP A 81 -45.99 -37.65 5.93
C ASP A 81 -45.10 -38.92 6.04
N ALA A 82 -43.89 -38.79 6.58
CA ALA A 82 -42.96 -39.88 6.83
C ALA A 82 -43.43 -40.85 7.93
N SER A 83 -44.32 -40.46 8.84
CA SER A 83 -44.90 -41.36 9.84
C SER A 83 -46.10 -42.16 9.30
N GLU A 84 -46.88 -41.58 8.37
CA GLU A 84 -48.12 -42.17 7.87
C GLU A 84 -47.97 -43.02 6.60
N LEU A 85 -46.96 -42.73 5.78
CA LEU A 85 -46.78 -43.38 4.47
C LEU A 85 -45.92 -44.64 4.57
N ASN A 86 -46.29 -45.66 3.79
CA ASN A 86 -45.42 -46.79 3.49
C ASN A 86 -44.51 -46.45 2.29
N LEU A 87 -43.24 -46.17 2.56
CA LEU A 87 -42.23 -45.75 1.57
C LEU A 87 -41.27 -46.87 1.18
N THR A 88 -41.52 -48.14 1.53
CA THR A 88 -40.58 -49.26 1.27
C THR A 88 -40.16 -49.36 -0.21
N ARG A 89 -41.06 -49.03 -1.15
CA ARG A 89 -40.76 -49.03 -2.60
C ARG A 89 -40.10 -47.74 -3.10
N TYR A 90 -40.03 -46.71 -2.27
CA TYR A 90 -39.55 -45.36 -2.61
C TYR A 90 -38.26 -44.98 -1.85
N VAL A 91 -37.64 -45.92 -1.10
CA VAL A 91 -36.47 -45.65 -0.26
C VAL A 91 -35.31 -45.13 -1.10
N SER A 92 -35.03 -45.75 -2.24
CA SER A 92 -33.97 -45.33 -3.18
C SER A 92 -34.18 -43.91 -3.72
N GLU A 93 -35.41 -43.57 -4.09
CA GLU A 93 -35.77 -42.22 -4.55
C GLU A 93 -35.68 -41.20 -3.41
N CYS A 94 -36.04 -41.57 -2.18
CA CYS A 94 -35.88 -40.73 -1.00
C CYS A 94 -34.40 -40.45 -0.72
N ILE A 95 -33.53 -41.47 -0.81
CA ILE A 95 -32.08 -41.32 -0.64
C ILE A 95 -31.52 -40.34 -1.68
N THR A 96 -31.88 -40.54 -2.95
CA THR A 96 -31.40 -39.70 -4.05
C THR A 96 -31.91 -38.26 -3.89
N ALA A 97 -33.20 -38.10 -3.55
CA ALA A 97 -33.79 -36.79 -3.32
C ALA A 97 -33.12 -36.05 -2.16
N LEU A 98 -32.73 -36.75 -1.08
CA LEU A 98 -32.07 -36.14 0.08
C LEU A 98 -30.62 -35.77 -0.22
N ALA A 99 -29.88 -36.66 -0.87
CA ALA A 99 -28.48 -36.42 -1.26
C ALA A 99 -28.36 -35.27 -2.28
N ASP A 100 -29.39 -35.09 -3.11
CA ASP A 100 -29.45 -34.01 -4.11
C ASP A 100 -30.08 -32.71 -3.65
N ALA A 101 -30.71 -32.69 -2.47
CA ALA A 101 -31.42 -31.51 -1.97
C ALA A 101 -30.46 -30.32 -1.76
N PRO A 102 -30.71 -29.15 -2.38
CA PRO A 102 -29.90 -27.96 -2.19
C PRO A 102 -30.35 -27.22 -0.92
N PHE A 103 -30.03 -27.75 0.25
CA PHE A 103 -30.37 -27.15 1.54
C PHE A 103 -29.32 -26.11 2.00
N LYS A 104 -29.72 -25.16 2.85
CA LYS A 104 -28.82 -24.18 3.48
C LYS A 104 -28.43 -24.64 4.88
N LEU A 105 -27.46 -23.95 5.51
CA LEU A 105 -27.06 -24.23 6.89
C LEU A 105 -28.23 -24.19 7.89
N VAL A 106 -29.21 -23.31 7.67
CA VAL A 106 -30.39 -23.16 8.52
C VAL A 106 -31.33 -24.37 8.45
N ASP A 107 -31.33 -25.09 7.32
CA ASP A 107 -32.20 -26.25 7.10
C ASP A 107 -31.57 -27.55 7.63
N LEU A 108 -30.32 -27.50 8.11
CA LEU A 108 -29.55 -28.69 8.47
C LEU A 108 -30.22 -29.50 9.59
N SER A 109 -30.78 -28.85 10.61
CA SER A 109 -31.50 -29.52 11.70
C SER A 109 -32.71 -30.29 11.19
N ALA A 110 -33.54 -29.67 10.33
CA ALA A 110 -34.64 -30.35 9.66
C ALA A 110 -34.19 -31.56 8.82
N VAL A 111 -33.10 -31.43 8.05
CA VAL A 111 -32.56 -32.54 7.24
C VAL A 111 -32.20 -33.73 8.13
N ILE A 112 -31.52 -33.49 9.25
CA ILE A 112 -31.10 -34.55 10.19
C ILE A 112 -32.32 -35.21 10.84
N LYS A 113 -33.34 -34.44 11.23
CA LYS A 113 -34.58 -34.98 11.82
C LYS A 113 -35.33 -35.89 10.83
N VAL A 114 -35.48 -35.45 9.58
CA VAL A 114 -36.13 -36.25 8.52
C VAL A 114 -35.29 -37.50 8.19
N ALA A 115 -33.96 -37.37 8.08
CA ALA A 115 -33.06 -38.50 7.86
C ALA A 115 -33.13 -39.53 9.00
N SER A 116 -33.18 -39.07 10.26
CA SER A 116 -33.32 -39.92 11.45
C SER A 116 -34.63 -40.68 11.44
N CYS A 117 -35.74 -40.02 11.11
CA CYS A 117 -37.05 -40.67 10.97
C CYS A 117 -37.04 -41.77 9.89
N LEU A 118 -36.43 -41.51 8.73
CA LEU A 118 -36.31 -42.51 7.67
C LEU A 118 -35.38 -43.68 8.08
N HIS A 119 -34.28 -43.40 8.77
CA HIS A 119 -33.37 -44.43 9.30
C HIS A 119 -34.06 -45.35 10.34
N GLN A 120 -34.84 -44.78 11.26
CA GLN A 120 -35.57 -45.55 12.26
C GLN A 120 -36.54 -46.54 11.60
N ARG A 121 -37.11 -46.19 10.43
CA ARG A 121 -38.11 -47.01 9.73
C ARG A 121 -37.53 -48.01 8.74
N TYR A 122 -36.47 -47.65 8.02
CA TYR A 122 -35.94 -48.43 6.90
C TYR A 122 -34.46 -48.78 7.12
N GLU A 123 -34.16 -50.07 7.14
CA GLU A 123 -32.80 -50.60 7.41
C GLU A 123 -31.79 -50.18 6.34
N ASP A 124 -32.16 -50.32 5.07
CA ASP A 124 -31.28 -50.02 3.93
C ASP A 124 -31.03 -48.53 3.70
N PHE A 125 -31.74 -47.64 4.42
CA PHE A 125 -31.71 -46.20 4.17
C PHE A 125 -30.35 -45.58 4.52
N ALA A 126 -29.83 -45.84 5.72
CA ALA A 126 -28.63 -45.16 6.20
C ALA A 126 -27.35 -45.53 5.42
N PRO A 127 -27.03 -46.81 5.17
CA PRO A 127 -25.84 -47.18 4.40
C PRO A 127 -25.86 -46.58 2.99
N ALA A 128 -27.01 -46.63 2.32
CA ALA A 128 -27.16 -46.09 0.97
C ALA A 128 -27.12 -44.56 0.93
N LEU A 129 -27.66 -43.86 1.93
CA LEU A 129 -27.54 -42.41 2.06
C LEU A 129 -26.10 -41.97 2.26
N VAL A 130 -25.35 -42.63 3.16
CA VAL A 130 -23.93 -42.33 3.39
C VAL A 130 -23.14 -42.52 2.10
N GLN A 131 -23.37 -43.61 1.38
CA GLN A 131 -22.72 -43.86 0.09
C GLN A 131 -23.02 -42.76 -0.94
N ALA A 132 -24.30 -42.35 -1.08
CA ALA A 132 -24.70 -41.30 -2.00
C ALA A 132 -24.09 -39.93 -1.64
N LEU A 133 -24.02 -39.60 -0.35
CA LEU A 133 -23.40 -38.36 0.13
C LEU A 133 -21.88 -38.34 -0.11
N VAL A 134 -21.18 -39.46 0.14
CA VAL A 134 -19.74 -39.58 -0.13
C VAL A 134 -19.46 -39.44 -1.63
N GLN A 135 -20.25 -40.09 -2.49
CA GLN A 135 -20.12 -39.94 -3.94
C GLN A 135 -20.36 -38.48 -4.39
N SER A 136 -21.38 -37.82 -3.83
CA SER A 136 -21.67 -36.41 -4.11
C SER A 136 -20.52 -35.51 -3.64
N PHE A 137 -19.95 -35.78 -2.47
CA PHE A 137 -18.79 -35.06 -1.95
C PHE A 137 -17.57 -35.17 -2.87
N ASP A 138 -17.33 -36.37 -3.39
CA ASP A 138 -16.20 -36.67 -4.28
C ASP A 138 -16.39 -36.08 -5.69
N ALA A 139 -17.60 -36.08 -6.21
CA ALA A 139 -17.94 -35.47 -7.50
C ALA A 139 -17.71 -33.94 -7.52
N LEU A 140 -17.67 -33.30 -6.34
CA LEU A 140 -17.45 -31.86 -6.19
C LEU A 140 -15.98 -31.50 -5.91
N TYR A 141 -15.05 -32.45 -6.01
CA TYR A 141 -13.63 -32.23 -5.77
C TYR A 141 -13.02 -31.19 -6.72
N ALA A 142 -12.23 -30.25 -6.17
CA ALA A 142 -11.49 -29.22 -6.91
C ALA A 142 -12.35 -28.35 -7.85
N SER A 143 -13.62 -28.14 -7.52
CA SER A 143 -14.48 -27.25 -8.27
C SER A 143 -14.22 -25.78 -7.92
N GLU A 144 -14.03 -24.93 -8.93
CA GLU A 144 -13.88 -23.47 -8.78
C GLU A 144 -15.22 -22.74 -8.55
N ASP A 145 -16.36 -23.43 -8.69
CA ASP A 145 -17.68 -22.84 -8.48
C ASP A 145 -17.99 -22.69 -6.98
N LYS A 146 -18.14 -21.44 -6.52
CA LYS A 146 -18.46 -21.11 -5.11
C LYS A 146 -19.65 -21.93 -4.56
N SER A 147 -20.72 -22.09 -5.34
CA SER A 147 -21.91 -22.85 -4.94
C SER A 147 -21.62 -24.33 -4.72
N LYS A 148 -20.73 -24.93 -5.53
CA LYS A 148 -20.31 -26.33 -5.41
C LYS A 148 -19.39 -26.53 -4.21
N MET A 149 -18.46 -25.62 -3.94
CA MET A 149 -17.63 -25.63 -2.74
C MET A 149 -18.48 -25.53 -1.46
N LEU A 150 -19.49 -24.66 -1.47
CA LEU A 150 -20.46 -24.53 -0.36
C LEU A 150 -21.25 -25.83 -0.15
N ARG A 151 -21.73 -26.46 -1.23
CA ARG A 151 -22.42 -27.75 -1.16
C ARG A 151 -21.51 -28.85 -0.61
N ARG A 152 -20.26 -28.91 -1.05
CA ARG A 152 -19.26 -29.88 -0.56
C ARG A 152 -19.04 -29.74 0.96
N ARG A 153 -18.93 -28.51 1.45
CA ARG A 153 -18.83 -28.19 2.88
C ARG A 153 -20.07 -28.62 3.67
N LEU A 154 -21.27 -28.38 3.11
CA LEU A 154 -22.54 -28.79 3.71
C LEU A 154 -22.68 -30.31 3.80
N ILE A 155 -22.25 -31.05 2.76
CA ILE A 155 -22.28 -32.51 2.76
C ILE A 155 -21.40 -33.08 3.88
N LEU A 156 -20.16 -32.58 4.04
CA LEU A 156 -19.30 -33.02 5.14
C LEU A 156 -19.94 -32.74 6.50
N ARG A 157 -20.52 -31.54 6.67
CA ARG A 157 -21.21 -31.17 7.92
C ARG A 157 -22.41 -32.08 8.19
N LEU A 158 -23.21 -32.39 7.16
CA LEU A 158 -24.33 -33.31 7.26
C LEU A 158 -23.87 -34.72 7.65
N LEU A 159 -22.80 -35.25 7.04
CA LEU A 159 -22.24 -36.55 7.40
C LEU A 159 -21.81 -36.60 8.87
N CYS A 160 -21.16 -35.53 9.37
CA CYS A 160 -20.77 -35.45 10.78
C CYS A 160 -21.99 -35.44 11.71
N GLU A 161 -23.01 -34.63 11.42
CA GLU A 161 -24.21 -34.56 12.25
C GLU A 161 -25.04 -35.85 12.20
N LEU A 162 -25.10 -36.55 11.06
CA LEU A 162 -25.75 -37.85 10.94
C LEU A 162 -25.04 -38.91 11.81
N TYR A 163 -23.71 -38.88 11.87
CA TYR A 163 -22.94 -39.74 12.77
C TYR A 163 -23.21 -39.41 14.25
N LEU A 164 -23.19 -38.12 14.61
CA LEU A 164 -23.48 -37.67 15.98
C LEU A 164 -24.90 -38.02 16.40
N ALA A 165 -25.86 -37.92 15.48
CA ALA A 165 -27.24 -38.36 15.66
C ALA A 165 -27.41 -39.89 15.67
N GLY A 166 -26.36 -40.69 15.41
CA GLY A 166 -26.43 -42.16 15.46
C GLY A 166 -27.13 -42.82 14.27
N VAL A 167 -27.20 -42.14 13.12
CA VAL A 167 -27.78 -42.72 11.89
C VAL A 167 -26.87 -43.78 11.27
N PHE A 168 -25.56 -43.67 11.48
CA PHE A 168 -24.57 -44.69 11.11
C PHE A 168 -23.42 -44.69 12.11
N ASP A 169 -22.74 -45.83 12.24
CA ASP A 169 -21.74 -46.08 13.28
C ASP A 169 -20.28 -46.00 12.78
N ASP A 170 -20.07 -46.09 11.47
CA ASP A 170 -18.72 -46.10 10.89
C ASP A 170 -18.12 -44.69 10.80
N VAL A 171 -17.42 -44.30 11.87
CA VAL A 171 -16.71 -43.02 11.96
C VAL A 171 -15.56 -42.90 10.95
N GLN A 172 -15.04 -44.03 10.45
CA GLN A 172 -13.90 -44.03 9.53
C GLN A 172 -14.27 -43.36 8.22
N VAL A 173 -15.53 -43.41 7.77
CA VAL A 173 -15.99 -42.68 6.59
C VAL A 173 -15.62 -41.20 6.68
N ILE A 174 -15.87 -40.57 7.84
CA ILE A 174 -15.58 -39.14 8.06
C ILE A 174 -14.07 -38.91 8.21
N ALA A 175 -13.37 -39.76 8.96
CA ALA A 175 -11.93 -39.65 9.15
C ALA A 175 -11.18 -39.70 7.80
N HIS A 176 -11.52 -40.63 6.92
CA HIS A 176 -10.92 -40.74 5.58
C HIS A 176 -11.23 -39.51 4.71
N LEU A 177 -12.44 -38.96 4.77
CA LEU A 177 -12.77 -37.73 4.03
C LEU A 177 -11.92 -36.54 4.50
N ILE A 178 -11.77 -36.38 5.82
CA ILE A 178 -10.94 -35.33 6.42
C ILE A 178 -9.48 -35.51 6.00
N GLN A 179 -8.94 -36.72 6.09
CA GLN A 179 -7.58 -37.02 5.69
C GLN A 179 -7.34 -36.68 4.22
N ARG A 180 -8.28 -37.04 3.34
CA ARG A 180 -8.19 -36.71 1.91
C ARG A 180 -8.20 -35.21 1.65
N VAL A 181 -9.04 -34.44 2.35
CA VAL A 181 -9.06 -32.97 2.26
C VAL A 181 -7.74 -32.38 2.77
N ALA A 182 -7.30 -32.81 3.95
CA ALA A 182 -6.09 -32.31 4.62
C ALA A 182 -4.81 -32.63 3.84
N ARG A 183 -4.69 -33.85 3.29
CA ARG A 183 -3.54 -34.35 2.51
C ARG A 183 -3.60 -34.02 1.02
N ARG A 184 -4.70 -33.46 0.53
CA ARG A 184 -4.93 -33.13 -0.88
C ARG A 184 -4.92 -34.36 -1.79
N GLU A 185 -5.52 -35.44 -1.32
CA GLU A 185 -5.61 -36.69 -2.09
C GLU A 185 -6.87 -36.69 -2.97
N PRO A 186 -6.73 -36.93 -4.29
CA PRO A 186 -7.88 -37.08 -5.16
C PRO A 186 -8.71 -38.31 -4.74
N PRO A 187 -10.02 -38.35 -5.07
CA PRO A 187 -10.84 -39.52 -4.83
C PRO A 187 -10.26 -40.79 -5.46
N THR A 188 -10.35 -41.90 -4.75
CA THR A 188 -9.94 -43.23 -5.22
C THR A 188 -10.68 -43.56 -6.53
N GLY A 189 -9.95 -43.68 -7.64
CA GLY A 189 -10.50 -43.95 -8.98
C GLY A 189 -10.06 -42.95 -10.05
N LEU A 190 -9.65 -41.73 -9.67
CA LEU A 190 -8.99 -40.78 -10.56
C LEU A 190 -7.48 -41.09 -10.58
N LYS A 191 -7.03 -41.92 -11.53
CA LYS A 191 -5.60 -42.22 -11.70
C LYS A 191 -4.80 -40.92 -11.81
N ARG A 192 -3.86 -40.73 -10.89
CA ARG A 192 -2.78 -39.75 -10.99
C ARG A 192 -2.00 -40.06 -12.27
N SER A 193 -2.20 -39.27 -13.33
CA SER A 193 -1.39 -39.41 -14.54
C SER A 193 0.07 -39.21 -14.13
N LYS A 194 0.91 -40.23 -14.37
CA LYS A 194 2.35 -40.24 -14.02
C LYS A 194 3.15 -39.09 -14.66
N ASN A 195 2.54 -38.26 -15.49
CA ASN A 195 3.17 -37.08 -16.08
C ASN A 195 3.04 -35.78 -15.25
N SER A 196 2.35 -35.80 -14.10
CA SER A 196 2.20 -34.60 -13.25
C SER A 196 3.35 -34.38 -12.24
N ALA A 197 4.45 -35.13 -12.34
CA ALA A 197 5.66 -34.85 -11.56
C ALA A 197 6.57 -33.77 -12.21
N VAL A 198 6.27 -33.38 -13.46
CA VAL A 198 7.00 -32.34 -14.21
C VAL A 198 6.00 -31.53 -15.04
N ILE A 199 5.10 -30.80 -14.37
CA ILE A 199 4.32 -29.74 -15.02
C ILE A 199 4.69 -28.46 -14.30
N GLY A 200 5.23 -27.52 -15.07
CA GLY A 200 5.78 -26.25 -14.60
C GLY A 200 4.79 -25.43 -13.78
N ALA A 201 5.35 -24.40 -13.15
CA ALA A 201 4.78 -23.50 -12.16
C ALA A 201 3.45 -22.76 -12.52
N ASN A 202 2.76 -23.11 -13.61
CA ASN A 202 1.59 -22.40 -14.14
C ASN A 202 0.31 -23.26 -14.32
N ALA A 203 0.25 -24.50 -13.80
CA ALA A 203 -1.03 -25.19 -13.62
C ALA A 203 -1.55 -24.92 -12.21
N ALA A 204 -2.74 -24.31 -12.10
CA ALA A 204 -3.38 -23.91 -10.84
C ALA A 204 -3.16 -24.96 -9.74
N THR A 205 -2.28 -24.65 -8.79
CA THR A 205 -2.08 -25.47 -7.59
C THR A 205 -3.46 -25.70 -6.97
N PRO A 206 -3.87 -26.96 -6.67
CA PRO A 206 -5.15 -27.21 -6.05
C PRO A 206 -5.23 -26.36 -4.78
N GLN A 207 -6.13 -25.37 -4.81
CA GLN A 207 -6.27 -24.43 -3.71
C GLN A 207 -6.62 -25.23 -2.46
N LEU A 208 -5.95 -24.90 -1.36
CA LEU A 208 -6.31 -25.45 -0.06
C LEU A 208 -7.79 -25.15 0.21
N GLU A 209 -8.60 -26.17 0.46
CA GLU A 209 -10.01 -26.01 0.87
C GLU A 209 -10.10 -25.61 2.35
N VAL A 210 -9.33 -24.58 2.74
CA VAL A 210 -9.27 -24.06 4.11
C VAL A 210 -10.66 -23.75 4.67
N PRO A 211 -11.60 -23.13 3.93
CA PRO A 211 -12.94 -22.85 4.45
C PRO A 211 -13.74 -24.10 4.85
N LEU A 212 -13.44 -25.25 4.24
CA LEU A 212 -14.08 -26.53 4.56
C LEU A 212 -13.50 -27.09 5.86
N LEU A 213 -12.17 -27.08 6.01
CA LEU A 213 -11.50 -27.47 7.26
C LEU A 213 -11.91 -26.58 8.44
N VAL A 214 -12.01 -25.27 8.23
CA VAL A 214 -12.51 -24.30 9.23
C VAL A 214 -13.93 -24.64 9.65
N SER A 215 -14.81 -24.93 8.69
CA SER A 215 -16.21 -25.26 9.00
C SER A 215 -16.31 -26.55 9.80
N PHE A 216 -15.50 -27.56 9.46
CA PHE A 216 -15.45 -28.80 10.21
C PHE A 216 -14.96 -28.58 11.64
N ALA A 217 -13.81 -27.91 11.81
CA ALA A 217 -13.23 -27.64 13.12
C ALA A 217 -14.17 -26.79 14.02
N LYS A 218 -14.90 -25.83 13.45
CA LYS A 218 -15.82 -24.98 14.22
C LYS A 218 -17.10 -25.69 14.65
N SER A 219 -17.69 -26.54 13.81
CA SER A 219 -19.03 -27.11 14.09
C SER A 219 -19.01 -28.42 14.88
N VAL A 220 -17.99 -29.25 14.64
CA VAL A 220 -17.89 -30.61 15.19
C VAL A 220 -16.48 -30.93 15.72
N GLY A 221 -15.64 -29.89 15.87
CA GLY A 221 -14.25 -30.07 16.27
C GLY A 221 -14.08 -30.62 17.68
N VAL A 222 -15.00 -30.30 18.60
CA VAL A 222 -14.87 -30.82 19.97
C VAL A 222 -15.12 -32.32 19.99
N GLU A 223 -16.11 -32.81 19.24
CA GLU A 223 -16.45 -34.22 19.15
C GLU A 223 -15.40 -35.01 18.38
N PHE A 224 -14.91 -34.49 17.25
CA PHE A 224 -14.00 -35.21 16.35
C PHE A 224 -12.51 -34.96 16.56
N LEU A 225 -12.12 -33.88 17.25
CA LEU A 225 -10.71 -33.55 17.52
C LEU A 225 -10.38 -33.63 19.00
N GLY A 226 -11.39 -33.57 19.88
CA GLY A 226 -11.19 -33.49 21.33
C GLY A 226 -10.50 -32.21 21.78
N VAL A 227 -10.56 -31.15 20.96
CA VAL A 227 -9.95 -29.84 21.25
C VAL A 227 -11.05 -28.85 21.57
N GLN A 228 -10.89 -28.11 22.67
CA GLN A 228 -11.77 -27.00 23.02
C GLN A 228 -11.31 -25.73 22.30
N PRO A 229 -12.16 -25.09 21.49
CA PRO A 229 -11.86 -23.82 20.83
C PRO A 229 -11.55 -22.71 21.85
N LYS A 230 -10.73 -21.71 21.44
CA LYS A 230 -10.42 -20.55 22.29
C LYS A 230 -11.66 -19.83 22.79
N LYS A 231 -12.63 -19.62 21.90
CA LYS A 231 -13.93 -19.02 22.25
C LYS A 231 -14.66 -19.72 23.40
N LEU A 232 -14.58 -21.05 23.47
CA LEU A 232 -15.22 -21.81 24.55
C LEU A 232 -14.49 -21.57 25.88
N LYS A 233 -13.15 -21.47 25.85
CA LYS A 233 -12.33 -21.13 27.03
C LYS A 233 -12.51 -19.67 27.47
N GLU A 234 -12.71 -18.75 26.52
CA GLU A 234 -13.04 -17.36 26.82
C GLU A 234 -14.43 -17.25 27.44
N LEU A 235 -15.43 -17.97 26.90
CA LEU A 235 -16.76 -18.12 27.49
C LEU A 235 -16.68 -18.65 28.92
N GLU A 236 -15.86 -19.68 29.15
CA GLU A 236 -15.61 -20.22 30.48
C GLU A 236 -15.03 -19.17 31.43
N LYS A 237 -14.02 -18.40 31.00
CA LYS A 237 -13.43 -17.33 31.82
C LYS A 237 -14.44 -16.25 32.20
N VAL A 238 -15.22 -15.76 31.24
CA VAL A 238 -16.22 -14.70 31.47
C VAL A 238 -17.33 -15.19 32.42
N LEU A 239 -17.74 -16.44 32.31
CA LEU A 239 -18.82 -17.02 33.13
C LEU A 239 -18.32 -17.60 34.46
N ALA A 240 -17.03 -17.91 34.59
CA ALA A 240 -16.40 -18.40 35.82
C ALA A 240 -16.44 -17.37 36.96
N GLU A 241 -16.38 -16.07 36.63
CA GLU A 241 -16.52 -14.98 37.60
C GLU A 241 -17.88 -15.01 38.34
N HIS A 242 -18.88 -15.71 37.79
CA HIS A 242 -20.27 -15.68 38.23
C HIS A 242 -20.82 -17.05 38.67
N HIS A 243 -19.95 -18.06 38.88
CA HIS A 243 -20.33 -19.41 39.35
C HIS A 243 -21.27 -20.21 38.41
N GLU A 244 -21.32 -19.88 37.12
CA GLU A 244 -22.07 -20.67 36.14
C GLU A 244 -21.29 -21.92 35.71
N PRO A 245 -21.90 -23.12 35.65
CA PRO A 245 -21.16 -24.36 35.58
C PRO A 245 -20.91 -24.79 34.12
N VAL A 246 -20.16 -23.95 33.38
CA VAL A 246 -19.73 -24.23 31.99
C VAL A 246 -18.91 -25.53 31.96
N GLN A 247 -18.02 -25.71 32.93
CA GLN A 247 -17.19 -26.91 33.03
C GLN A 247 -18.02 -28.18 33.24
N SER A 248 -19.09 -28.16 34.06
CA SER A 248 -19.93 -29.34 34.23
C SER A 248 -20.74 -29.67 32.98
N PHE A 249 -21.10 -28.66 32.18
CA PHE A 249 -21.73 -28.88 30.88
C PHE A 249 -20.75 -29.55 29.91
N VAL A 250 -19.50 -29.08 29.86
CA VAL A 250 -18.45 -29.70 29.03
C VAL A 250 -18.14 -31.13 29.49
N ASP A 251 -18.07 -31.37 30.81
CA ASP A 251 -17.86 -32.71 31.38
C ASP A 251 -19.05 -33.65 31.11
N SER A 252 -20.26 -33.11 30.93
CA SER A 252 -21.45 -33.89 30.56
C SER A 252 -21.42 -34.38 29.11
N TRP A 253 -20.49 -33.91 28.28
CA TRP A 253 -20.42 -34.30 26.88
C TRP A 253 -19.95 -35.75 26.77
N THR A 254 -20.87 -36.62 26.36
CA THR A 254 -20.54 -38.01 26.11
C THR A 254 -19.60 -38.11 24.92
N ALA A 255 -18.44 -38.77 25.09
CA ALA A 255 -17.49 -39.01 24.02
C ALA A 255 -18.07 -40.00 23.00
N VAL A 256 -18.72 -39.47 21.96
CA VAL A 256 -19.32 -40.26 20.87
C VAL A 256 -18.25 -40.84 19.94
N VAL A 257 -17.21 -40.07 19.64
CA VAL A 257 -16.11 -40.45 18.75
C VAL A 257 -15.01 -41.15 19.57
N PRO A 258 -14.48 -42.31 19.14
CA PRO A 258 -13.37 -42.97 19.82
C PRO A 258 -12.11 -42.10 19.87
N SER A 259 -11.40 -42.10 21.01
CA SER A 259 -10.20 -41.27 21.21
C SER A 259 -9.08 -41.55 20.21
N SER A 260 -8.96 -42.78 19.69
CA SER A 260 -8.00 -43.12 18.63
C SER A 260 -8.25 -42.32 17.35
N VAL A 261 -9.51 -42.24 16.92
CA VAL A 261 -9.94 -41.49 15.73
C VAL A 261 -9.84 -39.99 15.97
N GLN A 262 -10.13 -39.53 17.19
CA GLN A 262 -9.93 -38.12 17.55
C GLN A 262 -8.47 -37.69 17.40
N VAL A 263 -7.53 -38.52 17.89
CA VAL A 263 -6.09 -38.27 17.76
C VAL A 263 -5.66 -38.27 16.30
N GLU A 264 -6.15 -39.23 15.51
CA GLU A 264 -5.86 -39.35 14.08
C GLU A 264 -6.33 -38.11 13.29
N CYS A 265 -7.59 -37.71 13.46
CA CYS A 265 -8.15 -36.51 12.84
C CYS A 265 -7.43 -35.23 13.29
N ARG A 266 -7.11 -35.13 14.59
CA ARG A 266 -6.37 -33.98 15.15
C ARG A 266 -4.97 -33.87 14.58
N ASN A 267 -4.23 -34.97 14.50
CA ASN A 267 -2.89 -34.97 13.88
C ASN A 267 -2.98 -34.54 12.42
N CYS A 268 -3.94 -35.09 11.67
CA CYS A 268 -4.11 -34.73 10.27
C CYS A 268 -4.47 -33.24 10.06
N LEU A 269 -5.31 -32.66 10.92
CA LEU A 269 -5.63 -31.23 10.87
C LEU A 269 -4.46 -30.35 11.30
N ASN A 270 -3.66 -30.79 12.27
CA ASN A 270 -2.46 -30.08 12.69
C ASN A 270 -1.42 -30.04 11.56
N ASP A 271 -1.18 -31.17 10.89
CA ASP A 271 -0.29 -31.23 9.72
C ASP A 271 -0.78 -30.29 8.61
N ALA A 272 -2.09 -30.27 8.37
CA ALA A 272 -2.70 -29.34 7.41
C ALA A 272 -2.55 -27.88 7.84
N PHE A 273 -2.73 -27.57 9.13
CA PHE A 273 -2.56 -26.22 9.68
C PHE A 273 -1.13 -25.72 9.50
N GLU A 274 -0.12 -26.56 9.76
CA GLU A 274 1.30 -26.20 9.54
C GLU A 274 1.60 -25.93 8.07
N MET A 275 1.04 -26.74 7.16
CA MET A 275 1.17 -26.54 5.73
C MET A 275 0.47 -25.25 5.25
N ILE A 276 -0.72 -24.97 5.78
CA ILE A 276 -1.47 -23.73 5.53
C ILE A 276 -0.69 -22.53 6.08
N GLY A 277 -0.08 -22.66 7.26
CA GLY A 277 0.75 -21.63 7.88
C GLY A 277 1.97 -21.27 7.04
N LYS A 278 2.69 -22.26 6.50
CA LYS A 278 3.78 -22.04 5.55
C LYS A 278 3.30 -21.34 4.28
N PHE A 279 2.13 -21.73 3.75
CA PHE A 279 1.54 -21.08 2.58
C PHE A 279 1.10 -19.63 2.87
N TYR A 280 0.59 -19.36 4.08
CA TYR A 280 0.21 -18.03 4.54
C TYR A 280 1.40 -17.07 4.61
N VAL A 281 2.51 -17.50 5.21
CA VAL A 281 3.76 -16.72 5.24
C VAL A 281 4.33 -16.52 3.83
N ALA A 282 4.31 -17.55 2.98
CA ALA A 282 4.77 -17.44 1.59
C ALA A 282 3.90 -16.46 0.77
N GLN A 283 2.58 -16.42 1.00
CA GLN A 283 1.71 -15.47 0.31
C GLN A 283 1.91 -14.04 0.78
N HIS A 284 2.15 -13.83 2.07
CA HIS A 284 2.57 -12.52 2.58
C HIS A 284 3.82 -12.00 1.87
N ALA A 285 4.86 -12.84 1.77
CA ALA A 285 6.08 -12.50 1.04
C ALA A 285 5.84 -12.24 -0.46
N THR A 286 4.83 -12.88 -1.05
CA THR A 286 4.47 -12.65 -2.46
C THR A 286 3.79 -11.30 -2.65
N VAL A 287 2.83 -10.93 -1.78
CA VAL A 287 2.20 -9.61 -1.80
C VAL A 287 3.27 -8.52 -1.70
N TRP A 288 4.21 -8.68 -0.76
CA TRP A 288 5.33 -7.74 -0.61
C TRP A 288 6.22 -7.64 -1.85
N LYS A 289 6.62 -8.76 -2.45
CA LYS A 289 7.42 -8.75 -3.67
C LYS A 289 6.72 -8.00 -4.82
N VAL A 290 5.41 -8.21 -4.97
CA VAL A 290 4.61 -7.52 -6.01
C VAL A 290 4.44 -6.03 -5.67
N GLU A 291 4.21 -5.68 -4.40
CA GLU A 291 4.18 -4.28 -3.94
C GLU A 291 5.49 -3.56 -4.24
N ALA A 292 6.63 -4.11 -3.80
CA ALA A 292 7.95 -3.52 -4.03
C ALA A 292 8.30 -3.42 -5.52
N ARG A 293 7.89 -4.39 -6.34
CA ARG A 293 8.05 -4.33 -7.80
C ARG A 293 7.23 -3.19 -8.41
N ASN A 294 5.97 -3.05 -7.99
CA ASN A 294 5.09 -2.01 -8.50
C ASN A 294 5.55 -0.61 -8.05
N GLU A 295 6.05 -0.47 -6.82
CA GLU A 295 6.64 0.77 -6.31
C GLU A 295 7.90 1.17 -7.10
N LYS A 296 8.77 0.21 -7.41
CA LYS A 296 9.92 0.44 -8.31
C LYS A 296 9.47 0.83 -9.72
N GLU A 297 8.43 0.22 -10.25
CA GLU A 297 7.89 0.59 -11.57
C GLU A 297 7.29 2.00 -11.55
N GLU A 298 6.55 2.35 -10.51
CA GLU A 298 6.00 3.70 -10.32
C GLU A 298 7.11 4.74 -10.17
N ALA A 299 8.15 4.45 -9.38
CA ALA A 299 9.30 5.32 -9.21
C ALA A 299 10.06 5.54 -10.54
N ASN A 300 10.21 4.49 -11.36
CA ASN A 300 10.95 4.54 -12.61
C ASN A 300 10.15 5.14 -13.79
N ARG A 301 8.88 4.76 -13.93
CA ARG A 301 8.03 5.10 -15.09
C ARG A 301 6.99 6.18 -14.79
N GLY A 302 6.65 6.40 -13.53
CA GLY A 302 5.62 7.34 -13.10
C GLY A 302 4.19 6.80 -13.17
N GLU A 303 4.01 5.59 -13.70
CA GLU A 303 2.75 4.84 -13.78
C GLU A 303 3.04 3.34 -13.65
N VAL A 304 2.10 2.60 -13.04
CA VAL A 304 2.12 1.14 -12.96
C VAL A 304 1.13 0.61 -14.00
N THR A 305 1.51 -0.44 -14.73
CA THR A 305 0.64 -1.06 -15.74
C THR A 305 -0.64 -1.62 -15.10
N ASP A 306 -1.78 -1.56 -15.82
CA ASP A 306 -3.06 -2.05 -15.28
C ASP A 306 -3.00 -3.54 -14.91
N ASP A 307 -2.24 -4.33 -15.67
CA ASP A 307 -1.99 -5.75 -15.37
C ASP A 307 -1.32 -5.95 -14.00
N HIS A 308 -0.28 -5.18 -13.69
CA HIS A 308 0.41 -5.24 -12.39
C HIS A 308 -0.44 -4.70 -11.24
N VAL A 309 -1.31 -3.71 -11.49
CA VAL A 309 -2.31 -3.24 -10.51
C VAL A 309 -3.32 -4.34 -10.22
N GLN A 310 -3.82 -5.03 -11.24
CA GLN A 310 -4.74 -6.15 -11.08
C GLN A 310 -4.08 -7.34 -10.38
N GLU A 311 -2.81 -7.63 -10.67
CA GLU A 311 -2.03 -8.68 -10.00
C GLU A 311 -1.91 -8.41 -8.50
N LEU A 312 -1.54 -7.19 -8.11
CA LEU A 312 -1.46 -6.76 -6.70
C LEU A 312 -2.82 -6.87 -6.01
N LYS A 313 -3.90 -6.42 -6.66
CA LYS A 313 -5.27 -6.56 -6.12
C LYS A 313 -5.66 -8.03 -5.91
N LYS A 314 -5.34 -8.92 -6.85
CA LYS A 314 -5.61 -10.36 -6.74
C LYS A 314 -4.80 -11.00 -5.61
N ALA A 315 -3.52 -10.66 -5.47
CA ALA A 315 -2.65 -11.16 -4.42
C ALA A 315 -3.13 -10.71 -3.02
N LYS A 316 -3.48 -9.43 -2.85
CA LYS A 316 -4.05 -8.91 -1.60
C LYS A 316 -5.36 -9.60 -1.22
N LEU A 317 -6.29 -9.72 -2.18
CA LEU A 317 -7.58 -10.38 -1.94
C LEU A 317 -7.42 -11.85 -1.54
N LEU A 318 -6.44 -12.56 -2.12
CA LEU A 318 -6.12 -13.92 -1.73
C LEU A 318 -5.58 -13.95 -0.30
N PHE A 319 -4.61 -13.09 0.02
CA PHE A 319 -4.01 -13.00 1.35
C PHE A 319 -5.04 -12.70 2.44
N GLU A 320 -5.94 -11.72 2.25
CA GLU A 320 -7.00 -11.38 3.22
C GLU A 320 -7.96 -12.56 3.48
N LYS A 321 -8.38 -13.26 2.41
CA LYS A 321 -9.24 -14.45 2.53
C LYS A 321 -8.51 -15.58 3.27
N LEU A 322 -7.23 -15.76 2.98
CA LEU A 322 -6.40 -16.76 3.63
C LEU A 322 -6.21 -16.41 5.11
N GLN A 323 -5.87 -15.16 5.43
CA GLN A 323 -5.71 -14.65 6.80
C GLN A 323 -6.97 -14.89 7.63
N THR A 324 -8.14 -14.52 7.10
CA THR A 324 -9.43 -14.77 7.76
C THR A 324 -9.63 -16.26 8.05
N SER A 325 -9.23 -17.13 7.11
CA SER A 325 -9.37 -18.58 7.25
C SER A 325 -8.35 -19.19 8.22
N VAL A 326 -7.10 -18.73 8.22
CA VAL A 326 -6.05 -19.17 9.16
C VAL A 326 -6.40 -18.75 10.58
N ASN A 327 -6.82 -17.51 10.79
CA ASN A 327 -7.26 -17.03 12.10
C ASN A 327 -8.45 -17.85 12.62
N ALA A 328 -9.44 -18.11 11.77
CA ALA A 328 -10.60 -18.93 12.11
C ALA A 328 -10.24 -20.40 12.41
N LEU A 329 -9.22 -20.95 11.76
CA LEU A 329 -8.75 -22.32 12.00
C LEU A 329 -7.90 -22.40 13.28
N ALA A 330 -7.04 -21.41 13.51
CA ALA A 330 -6.21 -21.30 14.71
C ALA A 330 -7.07 -21.16 15.98
N ASP A 331 -8.13 -20.35 15.91
CA ASP A 331 -9.15 -20.20 16.97
C ASP A 331 -9.85 -21.53 17.29
N ALA A 332 -10.26 -22.27 16.25
CA ALA A 332 -10.95 -23.55 16.41
C ALA A 332 -10.04 -24.68 16.93
N LEU A 333 -8.75 -24.64 16.61
CA LEU A 333 -7.75 -25.63 17.03
C LEU A 333 -6.99 -25.25 18.30
N ASP A 334 -7.32 -24.10 18.90
CA ASP A 334 -6.57 -23.52 20.02
C ASP A 334 -5.05 -23.44 19.76
N ARG A 335 -4.69 -22.94 18.58
CA ARG A 335 -3.31 -22.69 18.17
C ARG A 335 -3.04 -21.21 17.98
N GLU A 336 -1.78 -20.85 18.04
CA GLU A 336 -1.32 -19.51 17.66
C GLU A 336 -1.22 -19.40 16.14
N VAL A 337 -1.58 -18.21 15.64
CA VAL A 337 -1.42 -17.89 14.22
C VAL A 337 0.08 -17.72 13.96
N PRO A 338 0.64 -18.32 12.88
CA PRO A 338 2.03 -18.11 12.54
C PRO A 338 2.34 -16.61 12.44
N PRO A 339 3.38 -16.12 13.15
CA PRO A 339 3.73 -14.71 13.12
C PRO A 339 4.12 -14.36 11.69
N LEU A 340 3.53 -13.28 11.18
CA LEU A 340 4.01 -12.68 9.96
C LEU A 340 5.37 -12.04 10.27
N PRO A 341 6.38 -12.22 9.40
CA PRO A 341 7.60 -11.42 9.51
C PRO A 341 7.19 -9.95 9.52
N VAL A 342 7.42 -9.28 10.65
CA VAL A 342 7.38 -7.83 10.73
C VAL A 342 8.80 -7.43 10.39
N GLU A 343 8.98 -6.69 9.30
CA GLU A 343 10.27 -6.05 9.09
C GLU A 343 10.50 -5.11 10.28
N THR A 344 11.56 -5.36 11.05
CA THR A 344 12.32 -4.26 11.62
C THR A 344 12.62 -3.37 10.42
N LYS A 345 12.04 -2.17 10.40
CA LYS A 345 12.33 -1.18 9.36
C LYS A 345 13.86 -1.08 9.28
N ASP A 346 14.42 -1.65 8.24
CA ASP A 346 15.58 -1.06 7.59
C ASP A 346 14.97 0.18 6.96
N ASP A 347 15.25 1.34 7.55
CA ASP A 347 14.62 2.63 7.27
C ASP A 347 14.96 3.10 5.84
N GLY A 348 14.42 2.41 4.83
CA GLY A 348 14.74 2.67 3.43
C GLY A 348 13.64 2.34 2.42
N SER A 349 12.55 1.65 2.79
CA SER A 349 11.42 1.48 1.86
C SER A 349 10.15 0.99 2.57
N GLY A 350 9.16 1.86 2.79
CA GLY A 350 7.86 1.41 3.27
C GLY A 350 6.81 2.48 3.53
N ARG A 351 5.98 2.72 2.50
CA ARG A 351 4.58 3.20 2.56
C ARG A 351 4.31 4.63 3.05
N GLY A 352 4.06 5.52 2.08
CA GLY A 352 2.88 6.39 2.10
C GLY A 352 2.82 7.53 3.12
N GLU A 353 3.90 7.82 3.83
CA GLU A 353 4.14 9.10 4.49
C GLU A 353 5.14 9.92 3.66
N ILE A 354 5.06 11.24 3.78
CA ILE A 354 5.82 12.24 3.03
C ILE A 354 7.26 11.76 2.80
N LEU A 355 7.61 11.55 1.52
CA LEU A 355 8.98 11.26 1.06
C LEU A 355 9.90 12.43 1.44
N VAL A 356 10.43 12.40 2.66
CA VAL A 356 11.59 13.21 3.03
C VAL A 356 12.78 12.61 2.27
N TRP A 357 13.36 13.47 1.46
CA TRP A 357 14.44 13.18 0.53
C TRP A 357 15.76 12.99 1.29
N GLU A 358 16.29 11.78 1.36
CA GLU A 358 17.64 11.52 1.85
C GLU A 358 18.68 11.90 0.79
N GLY A 359 19.57 12.81 1.17
CA GLY A 359 20.51 13.50 0.29
C GLY A 359 21.84 12.76 0.18
N GLY A 360 22.06 12.05 -0.93
CA GLY A 360 23.40 11.74 -1.39
C GLY A 360 23.63 12.33 -2.77
N GLY A 361 24.42 13.40 -2.88
CA GLY A 361 24.94 13.87 -4.17
C GLY A 361 26.15 13.03 -4.61
N ARG A 362 26.30 12.76 -5.91
CA ARG A 362 27.60 12.34 -6.46
C ARG A 362 28.47 13.59 -6.55
N GLU A 363 29.70 13.56 -6.04
CA GLU A 363 30.71 14.54 -6.43
C GLU A 363 31.09 14.31 -7.91
N ALA A 364 30.31 14.88 -8.81
CA ALA A 364 30.77 15.18 -10.15
C ALA A 364 31.75 16.36 -10.04
N GLY A 365 32.97 16.17 -10.55
CA GLY A 365 34.12 17.05 -10.35
C GLY A 365 33.80 18.56 -10.28
N ARG A 366 34.15 19.19 -9.16
CA ARG A 366 34.11 20.65 -8.89
C ARG A 366 32.81 21.39 -9.23
N GLY A 367 31.69 20.69 -9.47
CA GLY A 367 30.42 21.32 -9.83
C GLY A 367 29.27 20.62 -9.14
N GLY A 368 28.96 21.04 -7.90
CA GLY A 368 27.82 20.53 -7.14
C GLY A 368 26.45 20.84 -7.79
N PRO A 369 25.35 20.47 -7.10
CA PRO A 369 23.97 20.72 -7.56
C PRO A 369 23.66 22.20 -7.82
N PHE A 370 24.42 23.11 -7.20
CA PHE A 370 24.32 24.56 -7.34
C PHE A 370 25.57 25.15 -7.99
N ASP A 371 25.41 26.26 -8.71
CA ASP A 371 26.48 26.87 -9.49
C ASP A 371 27.54 27.59 -8.63
N ASP A 372 27.13 28.07 -7.44
CA ASP A 372 27.98 28.77 -6.49
C ASP A 372 27.50 28.56 -5.03
N GLU A 373 28.38 28.86 -4.08
CA GLU A 373 28.14 28.65 -2.65
C GLU A 373 27.05 29.59 -2.08
N ALA A 374 26.87 30.80 -2.63
CA ALA A 374 25.82 31.70 -2.18
C ALA A 374 24.43 31.17 -2.59
N THR A 375 24.31 30.64 -3.81
CA THR A 375 23.11 29.93 -4.27
C THR A 375 22.86 28.69 -3.43
N ARG A 376 23.87 27.87 -3.13
CA ARG A 376 23.72 26.71 -2.24
C ARG A 376 23.20 27.10 -0.85
N SER A 377 23.78 28.11 -0.22
CA SER A 377 23.32 28.64 1.07
C SER A 377 21.86 29.12 1.00
N PHE A 378 21.40 29.67 -0.13
CA PHE A 378 19.99 30.06 -0.27
C PHE A 378 19.01 28.86 -0.26
N TYR A 379 19.40 27.67 -0.70
CA TYR A 379 18.52 26.49 -0.73
C TYR A 379 18.71 25.53 0.45
N GLU A 380 19.92 25.46 1.02
CA GLU A 380 20.27 24.49 2.08
C GLU A 380 20.28 25.11 3.48
N ASP A 381 20.70 26.37 3.62
CA ASP A 381 20.78 27.07 4.92
C ASP A 381 19.45 27.78 5.20
N LEU A 382 18.49 27.03 5.75
CA LEU A 382 17.17 27.50 6.21
C LEU A 382 17.20 27.84 7.71
N PRO A 383 16.53 28.91 8.15
CA PRO A 383 16.54 29.31 9.56
C PRO A 383 15.80 28.29 10.43
N ASP A 384 16.34 28.00 11.62
CA ASP A 384 15.69 27.12 12.58
C ASP A 384 14.57 27.85 13.34
N LEU A 385 13.33 27.65 12.88
CA LEU A 385 12.16 28.26 13.52
C LEU A 385 11.90 27.73 14.94
N LEU A 386 12.43 26.55 15.32
CA LEU A 386 12.30 26.02 16.69
C LEU A 386 13.19 26.75 17.69
N GLU A 387 14.27 27.40 17.23
CA GLU A 387 15.13 28.25 18.06
C GLU A 387 14.62 29.70 18.09
N LEU A 388 14.09 30.19 16.96
CA LEU A 388 13.67 31.59 16.79
C LEU A 388 12.27 31.88 17.35
N VAL A 389 11.40 30.87 17.44
CA VAL A 389 9.99 31.03 17.87
C VAL A 389 9.67 30.04 18.99
N PRO A 390 9.09 30.50 20.12
CA PRO A 390 8.69 29.59 21.20
C PRO A 390 7.69 28.52 20.73
N ALA A 391 7.85 27.27 21.18
CA ALA A 391 7.01 26.12 20.80
C ALA A 391 5.50 26.34 20.99
N VAL A 392 5.12 27.14 21.99
CA VAL A 392 3.72 27.50 22.28
C VAL A 392 3.08 28.27 21.12
N VAL A 393 3.83 29.13 20.43
CA VAL A 393 3.35 29.91 19.27
C VAL A 393 3.19 29.02 18.04
N LEU A 394 3.99 27.96 17.96
CA LEU A 394 3.98 26.99 16.86
C LEU A 394 2.86 25.95 17.00
N GLY A 395 2.19 25.90 18.16
CA GLY A 395 1.15 24.92 18.45
C GLY A 395 1.69 23.49 18.62
N LEU A 396 2.95 23.37 19.02
CA LEU A 396 3.65 22.10 19.23
C LEU A 396 3.65 21.73 20.72
N THR A 397 3.46 20.45 21.02
CA THR A 397 3.67 19.90 22.37
C THR A 397 5.17 19.65 22.63
N GLU A 398 5.57 19.53 23.90
CA GLU A 398 6.98 19.22 24.24
C GLU A 398 7.47 17.90 23.61
N ALA A 399 6.56 16.94 23.39
CA ALA A 399 6.84 15.70 22.68
C ALA A 399 7.07 15.93 21.18
N ASP A 400 6.24 16.76 20.52
CA ASP A 400 6.41 17.08 19.09
C ASP A 400 7.74 17.82 18.83
N VAL A 401 8.16 18.69 19.75
CA VAL A 401 9.44 19.41 19.66
C VAL A 401 10.62 18.44 19.82
N ALA A 402 10.48 17.41 20.66
CA ALA A 402 11.51 16.38 20.82
C ALA A 402 11.60 15.46 19.58
N GLU A 403 10.47 15.12 18.94
CA GLU A 403 10.45 14.36 17.68
C GLU A 403 11.11 15.15 16.54
N LEU A 404 10.72 16.41 16.32
CA LEU A 404 11.30 17.25 15.27
C LEU A 404 12.79 17.52 15.47
N ARG A 405 13.27 17.60 16.72
CA ARG A 405 14.71 17.71 17.02
C ARG A 405 15.45 16.41 16.76
N LYS A 406 14.85 15.26 17.07
CA LYS A 406 15.44 13.94 16.83
C LYS A 406 15.53 13.63 15.33
N GLU A 407 14.49 13.95 14.55
CA GLU A 407 14.52 13.86 13.08
C GLU A 407 15.64 14.73 12.48
N LYS A 408 15.90 15.89 13.07
CA LYS A 408 16.97 16.80 12.64
C LYS A 408 18.38 16.33 13.03
N GLU A 409 18.54 15.65 14.17
CA GLU A 409 19.81 15.08 14.62
C GLU A 409 20.20 13.84 13.78
N THR A 410 19.24 12.98 13.42
CA THR A 410 19.49 11.84 12.52
C THR A 410 19.92 12.30 11.11
N LEU A 411 19.41 13.45 10.64
CA LEU A 411 19.81 14.06 9.38
C LEU A 411 21.26 14.60 9.39
N GLY A 412 21.85 14.88 10.57
CA GLY A 412 23.20 15.45 10.69
C GLY A 412 24.32 14.40 10.86
N ASP A 413 24.02 13.26 11.50
CA ASP A 413 25.02 12.21 11.76
C ASP A 413 25.29 11.32 10.53
N GLU A 414 24.31 11.15 9.63
CA GLU A 414 24.47 10.36 8.40
C GLU A 414 25.28 11.09 7.31
N GLU A 415 25.41 12.42 7.39
CA GLU A 415 26.28 13.22 6.49
C GLU A 415 27.78 12.95 6.73
N ALA A 416 28.16 12.45 7.91
CA ALA A 416 29.56 12.25 8.30
C ALA A 416 30.12 10.84 8.00
N GLU A 417 29.29 9.80 7.94
CA GLU A 417 29.77 8.41 7.82
C GLU A 417 29.91 7.90 6.36
N ALA A 418 29.42 8.63 5.36
CA ALA A 418 29.41 8.17 3.96
C ALA A 418 30.73 8.37 3.17
N GLU A 419 31.83 8.80 3.81
CA GLU A 419 33.12 9.09 3.15
C GLU A 419 34.00 7.86 2.82
N SER A 420 33.62 6.61 3.16
CA SER A 420 34.59 5.49 3.15
C SER A 420 34.15 4.15 2.52
N GLY A 421 33.56 4.15 1.32
CA GLY A 421 33.36 2.88 0.58
C GLY A 421 33.05 3.04 -0.90
N LEU A 422 34.02 2.75 -1.77
CA LEU A 422 33.86 2.65 -3.22
C LEU A 422 34.05 1.18 -3.63
N ASP A 423 33.07 0.59 -4.31
CA ASP A 423 33.36 -0.40 -5.36
C ASP A 423 32.27 -0.46 -6.44
N GLU A 424 32.70 -0.91 -7.62
CA GLU A 424 32.15 -0.75 -8.96
C GLU A 424 30.82 -1.48 -9.26
N MET A 425 30.01 -0.94 -10.19
CA MET A 425 29.08 -1.76 -10.99
C MET A 425 28.78 -1.12 -12.36
N GLU A 426 28.98 -1.92 -13.42
CA GLU A 426 28.76 -1.60 -14.84
C GLU A 426 27.28 -1.47 -15.25
N PRO A 427 26.96 -0.80 -16.38
CA PRO A 427 25.60 -0.65 -16.89
C PRO A 427 25.16 -1.80 -17.80
N CYS A 428 23.94 -2.32 -17.60
CA CYS A 428 23.25 -3.18 -18.58
C CYS A 428 22.37 -2.33 -19.51
N VAL A 429 22.64 -2.39 -20.81
CA VAL A 429 21.81 -1.86 -21.91
C VAL A 429 20.91 -2.97 -22.45
N ASP A 430 19.61 -2.70 -22.56
CA ASP A 430 18.81 -3.26 -23.66
C ASP A 430 17.61 -2.35 -23.97
N TYR A 431 17.49 -1.93 -25.22
CA TYR A 431 16.32 -1.24 -25.78
C TYR A 431 15.91 -2.04 -27.01
N ASP A 432 14.76 -2.71 -26.92
CA ASP A 432 14.19 -3.43 -28.04
C ASP A 432 13.36 -2.46 -28.92
N GLU A 433 13.72 -2.43 -30.20
CA GLU A 433 13.10 -1.63 -31.26
C GLU A 433 11.79 -2.26 -31.73
N ARG A 434 10.71 -1.48 -31.87
CA ARG A 434 9.66 -1.79 -32.86
C ARG A 434 9.21 -0.54 -33.58
N GLU A 435 9.62 -0.46 -34.84
CA GLU A 435 9.05 0.38 -35.88
C GLU A 435 7.59 -0.01 -36.16
N VAL A 436 6.72 0.98 -36.36
CA VAL A 436 5.49 0.80 -37.12
C VAL A 436 5.44 1.88 -38.19
N GLY A 437 5.75 1.47 -39.42
CA GLY A 437 5.52 2.23 -40.63
C GLY A 437 4.04 2.43 -40.89
N GLY A 438 3.70 3.60 -41.44
CA GLY A 438 2.33 3.96 -41.80
C GLY A 438 1.90 3.43 -43.16
N THR A 439 0.59 3.43 -43.37
CA THR A 439 -0.09 3.62 -44.66
C THR A 439 -1.42 4.30 -44.38
N GLY A 440 -1.69 5.41 -45.06
CA GLY A 440 -2.94 6.15 -44.94
C GLY A 440 -4.07 5.59 -45.78
N ASP A 441 -5.28 6.08 -45.54
CA ASP A 441 -6.27 6.30 -46.59
C ASP A 441 -7.23 7.44 -46.20
N ALA A 442 -7.67 8.19 -47.22
CA ALA A 442 -8.49 9.38 -47.13
C ALA A 442 -9.99 9.07 -47.33
N LEU A 443 -10.89 9.93 -46.82
CA LEU A 443 -12.00 10.59 -47.55
C LEU A 443 -13.11 11.14 -46.61
N GLU A 444 -13.34 12.45 -46.76
CA GLU A 444 -14.61 13.23 -46.89
C GLU A 444 -15.93 12.57 -46.44
N GLY A 445 -16.92 13.23 -45.83
CA GLY A 445 -17.32 14.63 -45.68
C GLY A 445 -18.86 14.65 -45.54
N ILE A 446 -19.43 15.70 -44.90
CA ILE A 446 -20.74 16.35 -45.17
C ILE A 446 -21.22 17.13 -43.93
N GLU A 447 -21.45 18.41 -44.17
CA GLU A 447 -21.97 19.47 -43.31
C GLU A 447 -23.45 19.25 -42.91
N THR A 448 -23.90 19.94 -41.85
CA THR A 448 -25.13 20.76 -41.90
C THR A 448 -25.19 21.78 -40.74
N GLY A 449 -25.28 23.07 -41.14
CA GLY A 449 -26.07 24.20 -40.62
C GLY A 449 -26.20 24.48 -39.10
N ALA A 450 -25.74 25.64 -38.61
CA ALA A 450 -26.45 26.95 -38.59
C ALA A 450 -27.39 27.09 -37.37
N ALA A 451 -27.52 28.19 -36.61
CA ALA A 451 -26.93 29.53 -36.58
C ALA A 451 -27.28 30.19 -35.22
N LYS A 452 -26.52 31.22 -34.82
CA LYS A 452 -26.95 32.63 -34.58
C LYS A 452 -26.31 33.29 -33.35
N ASP A 453 -25.56 34.34 -33.67
CA ASP A 453 -25.09 35.43 -32.81
C ASP A 453 -26.21 36.14 -32.04
N THR A 454 -25.88 36.66 -30.85
CA THR A 454 -26.08 38.09 -30.54
C THR A 454 -25.05 38.59 -29.53
N VAL A 455 -24.41 39.67 -29.95
CA VAL A 455 -23.58 40.64 -29.21
C VAL A 455 -24.41 41.44 -28.20
N ALA A 456 -23.84 41.78 -27.04
CA ALA A 456 -23.91 43.13 -26.44
C ALA A 456 -23.10 43.24 -25.14
N ALA A 457 -22.49 44.42 -24.97
CA ALA A 457 -21.55 44.82 -23.94
C ALA A 457 -22.22 45.34 -22.66
N ASP A 458 -21.38 45.47 -21.63
CA ASP A 458 -21.45 46.29 -20.40
C ASP A 458 -22.73 47.08 -20.11
N THR A 459 -23.25 46.91 -18.90
CA THR A 459 -23.66 48.06 -18.08
C THR A 459 -23.59 47.74 -16.58
N ASP A 460 -22.80 48.55 -15.91
CA ASP A 460 -22.68 48.72 -14.46
C ASP A 460 -24.01 49.18 -13.84
N ARG A 461 -24.42 48.60 -12.69
CA ARG A 461 -25.26 49.27 -11.68
C ARG A 461 -25.45 48.43 -10.41
N ASN A 462 -24.80 48.93 -9.37
CA ASN A 462 -25.05 48.76 -7.95
C ASN A 462 -26.48 49.26 -7.58
N GLU A 463 -27.24 48.49 -6.80
CA GLU A 463 -28.28 49.03 -5.93
C GLU A 463 -28.55 48.10 -4.73
N SER A 464 -28.17 48.61 -3.57
CA SER A 464 -28.55 48.18 -2.22
C SER A 464 -29.75 48.99 -1.71
N LYS A 465 -30.51 48.42 -0.77
CA LYS A 465 -31.47 48.97 0.24
C LYS A 465 -32.83 48.29 0.11
N SER A 466 -33.61 48.01 1.16
CA SER A 466 -33.81 48.57 2.51
C SER A 466 -34.73 47.56 3.26
N GLU A 467 -35.07 47.56 4.55
CA GLU A 467 -34.98 48.45 5.72
C GLU A 467 -35.38 47.64 6.97
N ASP A 468 -34.95 48.13 8.13
CA ASP A 468 -35.19 47.64 9.50
C ASP A 468 -36.59 47.92 10.09
N GLY A 469 -36.89 47.21 11.20
CA GLY A 469 -37.56 47.79 12.38
C GLY A 469 -38.46 46.83 13.19
N ILE A 470 -38.52 46.78 14.54
CA ILE A 470 -38.08 47.65 15.67
C ILE A 470 -38.15 46.84 17.01
N ASP A 471 -37.20 47.16 17.92
CA ASP A 471 -37.09 47.16 19.41
C ASP A 471 -37.44 45.99 20.37
N GLY A 472 -36.48 45.74 21.29
CA GLY A 472 -36.75 45.22 22.64
C GLY A 472 -35.52 44.71 23.44
N ALA A 473 -35.06 45.52 24.41
CA ALA A 473 -34.29 45.17 25.62
C ALA A 473 -32.76 44.96 25.58
N SER A 474 -32.07 45.98 26.15
CA SER A 474 -30.88 45.97 27.01
C SER A 474 -30.14 44.64 27.29
N VAL A 475 -28.81 44.66 27.12
CA VAL A 475 -27.78 44.51 28.20
C VAL A 475 -26.37 44.57 27.56
N SER A 476 -25.52 45.39 28.18
CA SER A 476 -24.05 45.57 28.08
C SER A 476 -23.20 44.66 27.16
N VAL A 477 -22.30 45.29 26.37
CA VAL A 477 -20.82 45.23 26.48
C VAL A 477 -20.23 45.99 25.28
N ALA A 478 -19.92 47.27 25.48
CA ALA A 478 -19.14 48.08 24.54
C ALA A 478 -17.69 48.12 25.03
N SER A 479 -16.80 47.28 24.46
CA SER A 479 -15.32 47.45 24.53
C SER A 479 -14.47 46.48 23.67
N LEU A 480 -15.02 45.66 22.75
CA LEU A 480 -14.22 44.61 22.06
C LEU A 480 -14.11 44.73 20.52
N SER A 481 -14.73 45.71 19.85
CA SER A 481 -14.74 45.77 18.37
C SER A 481 -13.49 46.38 17.72
N GLY A 482 -12.68 47.16 18.45
CA GLY A 482 -11.49 47.83 17.89
C GLY A 482 -10.29 46.91 17.65
N ALA A 483 -10.12 45.86 18.46
CA ALA A 483 -8.95 44.97 18.39
C ALA A 483 -9.01 44.01 17.19
N SER A 484 -10.21 43.53 16.81
CA SER A 484 -10.39 42.60 15.69
C SER A 484 -10.12 43.28 14.33
N SER A 485 -10.59 44.52 14.14
CA SER A 485 -10.27 45.32 12.93
C SER A 485 -8.77 45.59 12.81
N SER A 486 -8.08 45.92 13.92
CA SER A 486 -6.63 46.13 13.91
C SER A 486 -5.86 44.86 13.52
N TYR A 487 -6.25 43.69 14.03
CA TYR A 487 -5.63 42.41 13.66
C TYR A 487 -5.81 42.06 12.18
N HIS A 488 -7.00 42.31 11.61
CA HIS A 488 -7.25 42.14 10.18
C HIS A 488 -6.38 43.08 9.33
N HIS A 489 -6.25 44.35 9.70
CA HIS A 489 -5.35 45.28 9.00
C HIS A 489 -3.87 44.88 9.08
N GLN A 490 -3.42 44.32 10.22
CA GLN A 490 -2.05 43.80 10.36
C GLN A 490 -1.82 42.57 9.48
N LEU A 491 -2.82 41.69 9.33
CA LEU A 491 -2.75 40.54 8.40
C LEU A 491 -2.73 41.00 6.95
N ASP A 492 -3.55 41.97 6.58
CA ASP A 492 -3.57 42.52 5.22
C ASP A 492 -2.24 43.20 4.88
N ALA A 493 -1.66 43.94 5.83
CA ALA A 493 -0.33 44.53 5.70
C ALA A 493 0.77 43.47 5.52
N PHE A 494 0.69 42.34 6.24
CA PHE A 494 1.62 41.22 6.07
C PHE A 494 1.53 40.64 4.65
N PHE A 495 0.32 40.34 4.15
CA PHE A 495 0.16 39.79 2.81
C PHE A 495 0.58 40.77 1.71
N ALA A 496 0.37 42.08 1.91
CA ALA A 496 0.89 43.11 1.01
C ALA A 496 2.43 43.16 1.01
N SER A 497 3.07 42.95 2.17
CA SER A 497 4.53 42.93 2.27
C SER A 497 5.19 41.73 1.58
N LEU A 498 4.42 40.68 1.22
CA LEU A 498 4.96 39.53 0.48
C LEU A 498 5.42 39.91 -0.93
N GLU A 499 4.80 40.92 -1.55
CA GLU A 499 5.18 41.40 -2.88
C GLU A 499 6.62 41.98 -2.91
N ASP A 500 7.16 42.38 -1.76
CA ASP A 500 8.50 42.96 -1.60
C ASP A 500 9.55 41.96 -1.06
N LEU A 501 9.27 40.65 -1.13
CA LEU A 501 10.19 39.58 -0.74
C LEU A 501 11.27 39.33 -1.79
N VAL A 502 12.29 40.17 -1.77
CA VAL A 502 13.39 40.17 -2.76
C VAL A 502 14.75 39.74 -2.21
N ASN A 503 14.82 39.36 -0.93
CA ASN A 503 16.07 38.91 -0.30
C ASN A 503 15.85 37.79 0.73
N ARG A 504 16.95 37.09 1.07
CA ARG A 504 16.97 35.99 2.05
C ARG A 504 16.41 36.43 3.42
N ASP A 505 16.93 37.53 3.95
CA ASP A 505 16.60 37.97 5.32
C ASP A 505 15.13 38.37 5.49
N ARG A 506 14.49 38.96 4.46
CA ARG A 506 13.05 39.28 4.52
C ARG A 506 12.19 38.03 4.43
N CYS A 507 12.61 37.00 3.69
CA CYS A 507 11.89 35.72 3.64
C CYS A 507 11.90 35.06 5.01
N ASP A 508 13.08 34.99 5.62
CA ASP A 508 13.27 34.36 6.92
C ASP A 508 12.52 35.14 8.02
N LYS A 509 12.57 36.48 7.98
CA LYS A 509 11.76 37.33 8.86
C LYS A 509 10.26 37.17 8.63
N ALA A 510 9.80 37.07 7.38
CA ALA A 510 8.40 36.85 7.07
C ALA A 510 7.91 35.47 7.55
N ALA A 511 8.77 34.45 7.52
CA ALA A 511 8.47 33.13 8.08
C ALA A 511 8.23 33.23 9.59
N VAL A 512 9.16 33.88 10.32
CA VAL A 512 9.02 34.13 11.76
C VAL A 512 7.76 34.93 12.08
N ASP A 513 7.52 36.03 11.35
CA ASP A 513 6.34 36.88 11.53
C ASP A 513 5.01 36.15 11.24
N PHE A 514 5.02 35.17 10.32
CA PHE A 514 3.85 34.34 10.03
C PHE A 514 3.55 33.34 11.15
N CYS A 515 4.56 32.79 11.82
CA CYS A 515 4.36 31.88 12.95
C CYS A 515 3.49 32.50 14.06
N TYR A 516 3.67 33.80 14.36
CA TYR A 516 2.84 34.53 15.33
C TYR A 516 1.40 34.82 14.86
N ARG A 517 1.14 34.62 13.57
CA ARG A 517 -0.17 34.86 12.92
C ARG A 517 -0.79 33.57 12.40
N ASN A 518 -0.25 32.42 12.81
CA ASN A 518 -0.61 31.11 12.29
C ASN A 518 -2.07 30.75 12.65
N SER A 519 -2.87 30.45 11.63
CA SER A 519 -4.20 29.87 11.78
C SER A 519 -4.57 29.10 10.52
N LYS A 520 -5.51 28.16 10.61
CA LYS A 520 -5.98 27.40 9.43
C LYS A 520 -6.46 28.31 8.31
N ALA A 521 -7.17 29.39 8.65
CA ALA A 521 -7.65 30.36 7.67
C ALA A 521 -6.49 31.12 7.00
N ASN A 522 -5.47 31.50 7.79
CA ASN A 522 -4.31 32.26 7.30
C ASN A 522 -3.36 31.39 6.48
N ARG A 523 -3.21 30.09 6.79
CA ARG A 523 -2.47 29.13 5.95
C ARG A 523 -3.10 28.99 4.57
N ASN A 524 -4.41 28.79 4.51
CA ASN A 524 -5.15 28.73 3.24
C ASN A 524 -5.05 30.06 2.46
N ARG A 525 -5.07 31.20 3.15
CA ARG A 525 -4.88 32.51 2.54
C ARG A 525 -3.45 32.67 1.99
N LEU A 526 -2.44 32.25 2.74
CA LEU A 526 -1.03 32.24 2.32
C LEU A 526 -0.85 31.41 1.05
N VAL A 527 -1.33 30.17 1.04
CA VAL A 527 -1.26 29.28 -0.13
C VAL A 527 -1.88 29.92 -1.37
N LYS A 528 -3.04 30.58 -1.23
CA LYS A 528 -3.70 31.31 -2.33
C LYS A 528 -2.91 32.54 -2.79
N THR A 529 -2.36 33.33 -1.86
CA THR A 529 -1.54 34.50 -2.18
C THR A 529 -0.26 34.11 -2.90
N LEU A 530 0.42 33.06 -2.42
CA LEU A 530 1.62 32.51 -3.07
C LEU A 530 1.28 31.90 -4.43
N TYR A 531 0.12 31.27 -4.62
CA TYR A 531 -0.29 30.75 -5.94
C TYR A 531 -0.58 31.89 -6.95
N ALA A 532 -1.09 33.02 -6.46
CA ALA A 532 -1.50 34.17 -7.28
C ALA A 532 -0.36 35.09 -7.74
N VAL A 533 0.91 34.63 -7.73
CA VAL A 533 2.06 35.47 -8.13
C VAL A 533 1.85 36.08 -9.51
N PRO A 534 2.07 37.40 -9.67
CA PRO A 534 2.06 38.03 -10.98
C PRO A 534 3.12 37.42 -11.89
N ARG A 535 2.75 37.17 -13.15
CA ARG A 535 3.66 36.66 -14.20
C ARG A 535 4.84 37.58 -14.54
N THR A 536 4.77 38.84 -14.10
CA THR A 536 5.83 39.85 -14.27
C THR A 536 6.92 39.76 -13.21
N HIS A 537 6.65 39.09 -12.08
CA HIS A 537 7.54 39.02 -10.91
C HIS A 537 8.06 37.59 -10.69
N LEU A 538 8.83 37.08 -11.66
CA LEU A 538 9.37 35.71 -11.63
C LEU A 538 10.49 35.53 -10.60
N GLU A 539 11.11 36.62 -10.15
CA GLU A 539 12.12 36.67 -9.09
C GLU A 539 11.56 36.28 -7.72
N LEU A 540 10.27 36.50 -7.48
CA LEU A 540 9.62 36.15 -6.21
C LEU A 540 9.47 34.64 -6.02
N LEU A 541 9.53 33.84 -7.09
CA LEU A 541 9.25 32.40 -7.03
C LEU A 541 10.23 31.64 -6.14
N ALA A 542 11.52 31.97 -6.20
CA ALA A 542 12.55 31.36 -5.35
C ALA A 542 12.37 31.74 -3.87
N HIS A 543 12.01 33.00 -3.62
CA HIS A 543 11.75 33.56 -2.28
C HIS A 543 10.49 32.97 -1.65
N TYR A 544 9.43 32.79 -2.43
CA TYR A 544 8.18 32.14 -2.00
C TYR A 544 8.39 30.65 -1.74
N ALA A 545 9.19 29.97 -2.57
CA ALA A 545 9.56 28.58 -2.32
C ALA A 545 10.39 28.44 -1.03
N ARG A 546 11.31 29.37 -0.75
CA ARG A 546 12.06 29.42 0.52
C ARG A 546 11.14 29.64 1.73
N LEU A 547 10.20 30.58 1.64
CA LEU A 547 9.22 30.85 2.69
C LEU A 547 8.39 29.60 3.00
N VAL A 548 7.90 28.89 1.97
CA VAL A 548 7.15 27.64 2.13
C VAL A 548 8.04 26.57 2.77
N ALA A 549 9.26 26.39 2.29
CA ALA A 549 10.18 25.38 2.84
C ALA A 549 10.52 25.64 4.31
N THR A 550 10.72 26.91 4.67
CA THR A 550 10.98 27.33 6.05
C THR A 550 9.79 27.03 6.94
N LEU A 551 8.57 27.37 6.51
CA LEU A 551 7.35 27.13 7.28
C LEU A 551 6.98 25.63 7.38
N GLN A 552 7.25 24.85 6.34
CA GLN A 552 6.97 23.41 6.30
C GLN A 552 7.75 22.62 7.37
N SER A 553 8.92 23.12 7.80
CA SER A 553 9.76 22.47 8.82
C SER A 553 9.11 22.41 10.22
N VAL A 554 8.10 23.23 10.49
CA VAL A 554 7.50 23.39 11.82
C VAL A 554 5.98 23.24 11.83
N LEU A 555 5.31 23.43 10.69
CA LEU A 555 3.87 23.34 10.61
C LEU A 555 3.41 21.89 10.34
N LYS A 556 2.48 21.39 11.15
CA LYS A 556 1.90 20.04 11.01
C LYS A 556 1.02 19.85 9.76
N GLU A 557 0.56 20.94 9.14
CA GLU A 557 -0.25 20.87 7.90
C GLU A 557 0.64 21.03 6.67
N ASP A 558 0.36 20.24 5.63
CA ASP A 558 1.11 20.20 4.37
C ASP A 558 0.76 21.37 3.43
N ILE A 559 1.28 22.56 3.77
CA ILE A 559 1.15 23.79 2.97
C ILE A 559 1.86 23.62 1.63
N GLY A 560 3.03 22.98 1.64
CA GLY A 560 3.84 22.74 0.44
C GLY A 560 3.11 21.86 -0.58
N GLY A 561 2.55 20.74 -0.14
CA GLY A 561 1.80 19.83 -0.99
C GLY A 561 0.52 20.43 -1.56
N GLU A 562 -0.23 21.23 -0.79
CA GLU A 562 -1.40 21.94 -1.31
C GLU A 562 -1.02 22.91 -2.45
N LEU A 563 0.07 23.68 -2.27
CA LEU A 563 0.59 24.57 -3.30
C LEU A 563 1.04 23.80 -4.56
N VAL A 564 1.77 22.69 -4.39
CA VAL A 564 2.20 21.82 -5.50
C VAL A 564 1.00 21.28 -6.26
N ASN A 565 -0.04 20.81 -5.56
CA ASN A 565 -1.25 20.28 -6.19
C ASN A 565 -1.98 21.33 -7.03
N MET A 566 -2.11 22.56 -6.54
CA MET A 566 -2.69 23.66 -7.32
C MET A 566 -1.86 24.00 -8.55
N LEU A 567 -0.52 24.06 -8.42
CA LEU A 567 0.37 24.34 -9.55
C LEU A 567 0.35 23.24 -10.61
N VAL A 568 0.31 21.96 -10.21
CA VAL A 568 0.18 20.82 -11.13
C VAL A 568 -1.18 20.83 -11.83
N GLY A 569 -2.26 21.14 -11.12
CA GLY A 569 -3.59 21.32 -11.71
C GLY A 569 -3.61 22.45 -12.75
N GLU A 570 -2.99 23.59 -12.43
CA GLU A 570 -2.81 24.72 -13.35
C GLU A 570 -1.99 24.30 -14.58
N PHE A 571 -0.89 23.57 -14.40
CA PHE A 571 -0.03 23.07 -15.47
C PHE A 571 -0.82 22.27 -16.53
N TYR A 572 -1.55 21.23 -16.10
CA TYR A 572 -2.34 20.42 -17.02
C TYR A 572 -3.47 21.21 -17.67
N GLY A 573 -4.09 22.14 -16.93
CA GLY A 573 -5.09 23.06 -17.46
C GLY A 573 -4.53 23.99 -18.55
N LEU A 574 -3.31 24.50 -18.37
CA LEU A 574 -2.62 25.37 -19.32
C LEU A 574 -2.11 24.62 -20.54
N ILE A 575 -1.66 23.37 -20.40
CA ILE A 575 -1.24 22.54 -21.54
C ILE A 575 -2.43 22.14 -22.41
N LYS A 576 -3.57 21.78 -21.81
CA LYS A 576 -4.78 21.38 -22.57
C LYS A 576 -5.36 22.53 -23.41
N ARG A 577 -5.19 23.78 -22.97
CA ARG A 577 -5.68 24.97 -23.67
C ARG A 577 -4.63 25.47 -24.67
N ARG A 578 -4.87 25.32 -25.98
CA ARG A 578 -3.97 25.74 -27.08
C ARG A 578 -3.89 27.27 -27.30
N ASN A 579 -4.23 28.09 -26.31
CA ASN A 579 -4.23 29.54 -26.46
C ASN A 579 -2.77 30.06 -26.54
N GLN A 580 -2.43 30.72 -27.65
CA GLN A 580 -1.08 31.22 -27.96
C GLN A 580 -0.66 32.43 -27.08
N PHE A 581 -1.58 33.08 -26.36
CA PHE A 581 -1.26 34.28 -25.57
C PHE A 581 -0.88 34.01 -24.09
N ARG A 582 -0.68 32.75 -23.69
CA ARG A 582 -0.41 32.35 -22.28
C ARG A 582 0.97 31.75 -22.03
N LEU A 583 1.97 32.02 -22.88
CA LEU A 583 3.32 31.47 -22.68
C LEU A 583 3.92 31.89 -21.33
N GLU A 584 3.79 33.17 -20.96
CA GLU A 584 4.27 33.69 -19.68
C GLU A 584 3.65 32.97 -18.47
N SER A 585 2.36 32.63 -18.53
CA SER A 585 1.69 31.88 -17.45
C SER A 585 2.22 30.46 -17.34
N LYS A 586 2.53 29.81 -18.48
CA LYS A 586 3.14 28.48 -18.51
C LYS A 586 4.55 28.51 -17.92
N ILE A 587 5.34 29.53 -18.28
CA ILE A 587 6.71 29.75 -17.77
C ILE A 587 6.68 30.01 -16.26
N LYS A 588 5.81 30.92 -15.78
CA LYS A 588 5.61 31.19 -14.34
C LYS A 588 5.34 29.89 -13.57
N ASN A 589 4.38 29.10 -14.06
CA ASN A 589 3.95 27.88 -13.40
C ASN A 589 5.08 26.82 -13.31
N ILE A 590 5.72 26.50 -14.44
CA ILE A 590 6.77 25.46 -14.45
C ILE A 590 8.03 25.91 -13.71
N ARG A 591 8.36 27.21 -13.75
CA ARG A 591 9.47 27.78 -12.97
C ARG A 591 9.20 27.66 -11.47
N PHE A 592 7.98 27.93 -11.03
CA PHE A 592 7.63 27.79 -9.61
C PHE A 592 7.73 26.33 -9.15
N LEU A 593 7.25 25.39 -9.96
CA LEU A 593 7.45 23.95 -9.69
C LEU A 593 8.94 23.58 -9.62
N ALA A 594 9.78 24.12 -10.49
CA ALA A 594 11.23 23.89 -10.48
C ALA A 594 11.91 24.46 -9.23
N GLU A 595 11.50 25.64 -8.75
CA GLU A 595 11.99 26.19 -7.47
C GLU A 595 11.59 25.31 -6.28
N LEU A 596 10.34 24.84 -6.24
CA LEU A 596 9.87 23.92 -5.18
C LEU A 596 10.57 22.56 -5.21
N VAL A 597 11.02 22.09 -6.38
CA VAL A 597 11.84 20.87 -6.53
C VAL A 597 13.20 21.06 -5.87
N LYS A 598 13.86 22.22 -6.05
CA LYS A 598 15.16 22.51 -5.42
C LYS A 598 15.07 22.59 -3.89
N PHE A 599 13.95 23.11 -3.36
CA PHE A 599 13.65 23.10 -1.93
C PHE A 599 13.11 21.77 -1.39
N ARG A 600 13.04 20.72 -2.22
CA ARG A 600 12.54 19.38 -1.85
C ARG A 600 11.08 19.36 -1.36
N ILE A 601 10.30 20.40 -1.65
CA ILE A 601 8.86 20.47 -1.35
C ILE A 601 8.05 19.77 -2.45
N CYS A 602 8.48 19.91 -3.70
CA CYS A 602 7.88 19.20 -4.83
C CYS A 602 8.71 17.93 -5.13
N PRO A 603 8.12 16.73 -5.04
CA PRO A 603 8.81 15.50 -5.41
C PRO A 603 9.26 15.51 -6.88
N PRO A 604 10.50 15.11 -7.22
CA PRO A 604 10.99 15.16 -8.60
C PRO A 604 10.18 14.35 -9.60
N HIS A 605 9.52 13.27 -9.19
CA HIS A 605 8.64 12.48 -10.05
C HIS A 605 7.50 13.32 -10.64
N THR A 606 6.97 14.28 -9.88
CA THR A 606 5.93 15.23 -10.33
C THR A 606 6.49 16.13 -11.43
N GLY A 607 7.70 16.66 -11.25
CA GLY A 607 8.40 17.44 -12.27
C GLY A 607 8.68 16.63 -13.55
N PHE A 608 9.11 15.37 -13.41
CA PHE A 608 9.32 14.49 -14.57
C PHE A 608 8.03 14.16 -15.32
N ARG A 609 6.88 13.98 -14.62
CA ARG A 609 5.57 13.79 -15.27
C ARG A 609 5.17 15.02 -16.09
N CYS A 610 5.40 16.23 -15.56
CA CYS A 610 5.20 17.47 -16.30
C CYS A 610 6.08 17.52 -17.55
N LEU A 611 7.37 17.19 -17.41
CA LEU A 611 8.33 17.18 -18.53
C LEU A 611 7.96 16.16 -19.61
N GLN A 612 7.57 14.93 -19.22
CA GLN A 612 7.08 13.91 -20.14
C GLN A 612 5.85 14.38 -20.93
N LYS A 613 4.93 15.12 -20.28
CA LYS A 613 3.76 15.68 -20.98
C LYS A 613 4.16 16.66 -22.07
N CYS A 614 5.21 17.46 -21.84
CA CYS A 614 5.78 18.34 -22.87
C CYS A 614 6.45 17.57 -24.01
N PHE A 615 7.06 16.40 -23.73
CA PHE A 615 7.72 15.57 -24.75
C PHE A 615 6.74 14.86 -25.70
N GLN A 616 5.52 14.55 -25.25
CA GLN A 616 4.49 13.93 -26.10
C GLN A 616 4.14 14.80 -27.33
N ASP A 617 4.13 16.12 -27.17
CA ASP A 617 3.91 17.09 -28.24
C ASP A 617 4.99 18.19 -28.19
N PHE A 618 6.21 17.81 -28.56
CA PHE A 618 7.39 18.66 -28.42
C PHE A 618 7.49 19.72 -29.53
N GLN A 619 6.61 20.72 -29.49
CA GLN A 619 6.55 21.84 -30.43
C GLN A 619 6.13 23.15 -29.74
N GLY A 620 6.53 24.29 -30.33
CA GLY A 620 6.11 25.63 -29.88
C GLY A 620 6.34 25.87 -28.38
N HIS A 621 5.26 26.20 -27.66
CA HIS A 621 5.33 26.50 -26.22
C HIS A 621 5.81 25.35 -25.35
N ASN A 622 5.62 24.09 -25.75
CA ASN A 622 6.04 22.95 -24.93
C ASN A 622 7.57 22.83 -24.87
N VAL A 623 8.27 23.28 -25.92
CA VAL A 623 9.73 23.37 -25.94
C VAL A 623 10.21 24.41 -24.91
N TYR A 624 9.60 25.61 -24.90
CA TYR A 624 9.91 26.65 -23.90
C TYR A 624 9.66 26.18 -22.47
N VAL A 625 8.55 25.48 -22.22
CA VAL A 625 8.22 24.98 -20.88
C VAL A 625 9.20 23.90 -20.42
N ALA A 626 9.54 22.94 -21.28
CA ALA A 626 10.48 21.86 -20.97
C ALA A 626 11.90 22.38 -20.71
N THR A 627 12.37 23.31 -21.55
CA THR A 627 13.68 23.94 -21.42
C THR A 627 13.75 24.83 -20.17
N THR A 628 12.72 25.63 -19.88
CA THR A 628 12.63 26.43 -18.64
C THR A 628 12.72 25.54 -17.38
N PHE A 629 12.05 24.39 -17.36
CA PHE A 629 12.13 23.46 -16.23
C PHE A 629 13.56 22.97 -15.99
N LEU A 630 14.22 22.52 -17.07
CA LEU A 630 15.57 21.98 -17.04
C LEU A 630 16.63 23.06 -16.75
N GLU A 631 16.46 24.27 -17.25
CA GLU A 631 17.33 25.41 -16.90
C GLU A 631 17.28 25.73 -15.41
N ASN A 632 16.10 25.65 -14.78
CA ASN A 632 15.93 26.06 -13.38
C ASN A 632 16.29 24.99 -12.35
N CYS A 633 16.03 23.70 -12.62
CA CYS A 633 16.31 22.60 -11.67
C CYS A 633 17.01 21.39 -12.28
N GLY A 634 17.32 21.39 -13.58
CA GLY A 634 17.88 20.23 -14.26
C GLY A 634 19.29 19.87 -13.79
N ARG A 635 20.14 20.85 -13.47
CA ARG A 635 21.45 20.60 -12.83
C ARG A 635 21.31 19.94 -11.47
N PHE A 636 20.40 20.44 -10.62
CA PHE A 636 20.09 19.85 -9.32
C PHE A 636 19.62 18.39 -9.46
N LEU A 637 18.72 18.13 -10.41
CA LEU A 637 18.23 16.78 -10.73
C LEU A 637 19.30 15.89 -11.36
N TYR A 638 20.29 16.46 -12.05
CA TYR A 638 21.39 15.73 -12.66
C TYR A 638 22.43 15.32 -11.61
N CYS A 639 22.84 16.22 -10.71
CA CYS A 639 23.87 15.94 -9.71
C CYS A 639 23.39 15.03 -8.55
N SER A 640 22.07 14.85 -8.40
CA SER A 640 21.48 14.02 -7.34
C SER A 640 21.53 12.52 -7.68
N LYS A 641 21.99 11.66 -6.76
CA LYS A 641 22.17 10.20 -6.99
C LYS A 641 20.91 9.52 -7.52
N HIS A 642 19.76 9.78 -6.90
CA HIS A 642 18.50 9.09 -7.19
C HIS A 642 17.84 9.54 -8.51
N THR A 643 18.07 10.79 -8.93
CA THR A 643 17.43 11.35 -10.14
C THR A 643 18.36 11.42 -11.35
N HIS A 644 19.68 11.29 -11.17
CA HIS A 644 20.67 11.41 -12.24
C HIS A 644 20.33 10.55 -13.47
N VAL A 645 20.06 9.26 -13.27
CA VAL A 645 19.76 8.32 -14.37
C VAL A 645 18.54 8.78 -15.16
N ARG A 646 17.48 9.20 -14.46
CA ARG A 646 16.24 9.68 -15.08
C ARG A 646 16.44 11.02 -15.79
N THR A 647 17.20 11.93 -15.20
CA THR A 647 17.55 13.22 -15.81
C THR A 647 18.35 13.01 -17.10
N VAL A 648 19.35 12.12 -17.09
CA VAL A 648 20.10 11.73 -18.30
C VAL A 648 19.17 11.18 -19.38
N ALA A 649 18.24 10.29 -19.01
CA ALA A 649 17.26 9.75 -19.96
C ALA A 649 16.37 10.84 -20.56
N CYS A 650 15.84 11.76 -19.74
CA CYS A 650 15.05 12.90 -20.21
C CYS A 650 15.84 13.83 -21.13
N LEU A 651 17.11 14.13 -20.81
CA LEU A 651 18.00 14.93 -21.65
C LEU A 651 18.25 14.26 -23.01
N ASN A 652 18.47 12.93 -23.03
CA ASN A 652 18.64 12.17 -24.26
C ASN A 652 17.37 12.18 -25.13
N VAL A 653 16.19 12.01 -24.52
CA VAL A 653 14.90 12.12 -25.23
C VAL A 653 14.74 13.50 -25.84
N MET A 654 15.06 14.56 -25.09
CA MET A 654 14.98 15.94 -25.57
C MET A 654 15.89 16.19 -26.79
N MET A 655 17.13 15.68 -26.77
CA MET A 655 18.06 15.79 -27.91
C MET A 655 17.60 14.97 -29.13
N LYS A 656 17.02 13.78 -28.93
CA LYS A 656 16.41 13.00 -30.02
C LYS A 656 15.22 13.73 -30.64
N LEU A 657 14.35 14.32 -29.81
CA LEU A 657 13.19 15.09 -30.27
C LEU A 657 13.59 16.35 -31.03
N LYS A 658 14.66 17.04 -30.61
CA LYS A 658 15.26 18.15 -31.37
C LYS A 658 15.57 17.71 -32.81
N ALA A 659 16.34 16.63 -32.96
CA ALA A 659 16.76 16.14 -34.28
C ALA A 659 15.59 15.65 -35.15
N ALA A 660 14.57 15.02 -34.54
CA ALA A 660 13.44 14.42 -35.25
C ALA A 660 12.32 15.39 -35.64
N LYS A 661 12.13 16.50 -34.91
CA LYS A 661 10.98 17.41 -35.09
C LYS A 661 11.29 18.63 -35.98
N HIS A 662 12.53 18.80 -36.44
CA HIS A 662 12.98 19.95 -37.24
C HIS A 662 12.48 21.29 -36.66
N LEU A 663 12.93 21.59 -35.44
CA LEU A 663 12.51 22.79 -34.72
C LEU A 663 13.11 24.04 -35.40
N ASP A 664 12.50 25.20 -35.15
CA ASP A 664 13.09 26.47 -35.57
C ASP A 664 14.49 26.64 -34.95
N PRO A 665 15.49 27.22 -35.66
CA PRO A 665 16.86 27.33 -35.15
C PRO A 665 16.98 28.00 -33.77
N GLN A 666 16.05 28.90 -33.42
CA GLN A 666 16.00 29.50 -32.08
C GLN A 666 15.63 28.48 -31.00
N LEU A 667 14.65 27.61 -31.26
CA LEU A 667 14.24 26.55 -30.34
C LEU A 667 15.29 25.44 -30.23
N GLU A 668 15.97 25.13 -31.33
CA GLU A 668 17.09 24.18 -31.31
C GLU A 668 18.25 24.65 -30.43
N THR A 669 18.56 25.95 -30.49
CA THR A 669 19.57 26.58 -29.64
C THR A 669 19.13 26.58 -28.17
N LEU A 670 17.85 26.85 -27.90
CA LEU A 670 17.29 26.82 -26.55
C LEU A 670 17.40 25.42 -25.92
N VAL A 671 17.12 24.37 -26.69
CA VAL A 671 17.26 22.98 -26.23
C VAL A 671 18.72 22.63 -25.92
N GLU A 672 19.66 23.07 -26.74
CA GLU A 672 21.09 22.86 -26.48
C GLU A 672 21.55 23.60 -25.23
N ASN A 673 21.15 24.85 -25.06
CA ASN A 673 21.46 25.64 -23.88
C ASN A 673 20.96 24.95 -22.60
N ALA A 674 19.71 24.51 -22.58
CA ALA A 674 19.14 23.78 -21.45
C ALA A 674 19.89 22.46 -21.18
N TYR A 675 20.28 21.73 -22.23
CA TYR A 675 21.05 20.48 -22.10
C TYR A 675 22.41 20.72 -21.42
N TYR A 676 23.17 21.72 -21.88
CA TYR A 676 24.50 22.04 -21.33
C TYR A 676 24.45 22.76 -19.98
N MET A 677 23.33 23.40 -19.62
CA MET A 677 23.10 23.89 -18.26
C MET A 677 22.87 22.75 -17.26
N CYS A 678 22.20 21.67 -17.68
CA CYS A 678 21.99 20.49 -16.83
C CYS A 678 23.25 19.64 -16.69
N LYS A 679 23.94 19.41 -17.80
CA LYS A 679 25.17 18.60 -17.88
C LYS A 679 26.37 19.55 -17.91
N PRO A 680 27.03 19.82 -16.76
CA PRO A 680 28.20 20.69 -16.75
C PRO A 680 29.25 20.14 -17.74
N PRO A 681 29.88 21.00 -18.56
CA PRO A 681 30.93 20.56 -19.47
C PRO A 681 32.08 19.98 -18.66
N GLU A 682 32.64 18.85 -19.10
CA GLU A 682 33.88 18.28 -18.54
C GLU A 682 34.99 19.33 -18.67
N ARG A 683 35.20 20.13 -17.62
CA ARG A 683 36.37 20.99 -17.53
C ARG A 683 37.56 20.05 -17.39
N VAL A 684 38.31 19.86 -18.47
CA VAL A 684 39.58 19.15 -18.46
C VAL A 684 40.41 19.75 -17.32
N GLU A 685 40.61 18.99 -16.25
CA GLU A 685 41.44 19.43 -15.14
C GLU A 685 42.78 19.86 -15.69
N ARG A 686 43.13 21.13 -15.51
CA ARG A 686 44.46 21.62 -15.87
C ARG A 686 45.42 20.92 -14.92
N GLN A 687 46.01 19.80 -15.36
CA GLN A 687 46.94 19.01 -14.56
C GLN A 687 47.94 19.96 -13.89
N VAL A 688 47.90 20.03 -12.56
CA VAL A 688 48.90 20.76 -11.80
C VAL A 688 50.22 20.03 -12.09
N LYS A 689 51.13 20.67 -12.82
CA LYS A 689 52.44 20.08 -13.14
C LYS A 689 53.10 19.66 -11.83
N GLN A 690 53.16 18.35 -11.55
CA GLN A 690 53.93 17.83 -10.43
C GLN A 690 55.40 18.13 -10.71
N TYR A 691 56.00 18.92 -9.84
CA TYR A 691 57.43 19.15 -9.87
C TYR A 691 58.11 18.20 -8.91
N ASP A 692 59.29 17.71 -9.28
CA ASP A 692 60.15 16.89 -8.42
C ASP A 692 60.34 17.60 -7.05
N PRO A 693 60.19 16.88 -5.91
CA PRO A 693 60.47 17.43 -4.58
C PRO A 693 61.82 18.16 -4.48
N MET A 694 62.84 17.70 -5.21
CA MET A 694 64.15 18.36 -5.28
C MET A 694 64.07 19.73 -5.97
N TYR A 695 63.25 19.85 -7.00
CA TYR A 695 63.00 21.12 -7.69
C TYR A 695 62.17 22.10 -6.84
N LEU A 696 61.19 21.61 -6.08
CA LEU A 696 60.44 22.43 -5.13
C LEU A 696 61.32 22.95 -3.99
N TYR A 697 62.20 22.10 -3.46
CA TYR A 697 63.21 22.51 -2.48
C TYR A 697 64.16 23.57 -3.04
N LEU A 698 64.62 23.41 -4.29
CA LEU A 698 65.43 24.41 -4.98
C LEU A 698 64.69 25.74 -5.15
N ILE A 699 63.41 25.72 -5.54
CA ILE A 699 62.58 26.93 -5.60
C ILE A 699 62.49 27.57 -4.21
N LYS A 700 62.23 26.81 -3.15
CA LYS A 700 62.18 27.37 -1.79
C LYS A 700 63.51 28.05 -1.40
N VAL A 701 64.63 27.33 -1.58
CA VAL A 701 65.96 27.83 -1.20
C VAL A 701 66.36 29.07 -2.00
N LEU A 702 66.00 29.12 -3.28
CA LEU A 702 66.35 30.23 -4.16
C LEU A 702 65.37 31.40 -4.07
N TYR A 703 64.06 31.15 -3.99
CA TYR A 703 63.04 32.20 -4.04
C TYR A 703 62.65 32.74 -2.66
N HIS A 704 62.55 31.88 -1.66
CA HIS A 704 62.10 32.27 -0.32
C HIS A 704 63.28 32.47 0.64
N ASP A 705 64.29 31.60 0.57
CA ASP A 705 65.37 31.64 1.56
C ASP A 705 66.53 32.54 1.13
N LEU A 706 66.87 32.74 -0.16
CA LEU A 706 68.06 33.54 -0.51
C LEU A 706 67.88 35.06 -0.25
N ASN A 707 68.59 35.58 0.75
CA ASN A 707 68.68 36.99 1.10
C ASN A 707 70.14 37.43 1.34
N GLY A 708 70.39 38.74 1.47
CA GLY A 708 71.75 39.31 1.59
C GLY A 708 72.59 38.78 2.78
N SER A 709 71.93 38.30 3.84
CA SER A 709 72.59 37.79 5.05
C SER A 709 72.96 36.30 4.98
N ASN A 710 72.37 35.53 4.07
CA ASN A 710 72.49 34.07 4.03
C ASN A 710 73.06 33.51 2.71
N ILE A 711 73.59 34.38 1.84
CA ILE A 711 74.26 34.02 0.57
C ILE A 711 75.30 32.91 0.77
N ASN A 712 76.15 33.03 1.80
CA ASN A 712 77.19 32.05 2.09
C ASN A 712 76.64 30.69 2.56
N LYS A 713 75.50 30.69 3.27
CA LYS A 713 74.85 29.46 3.74
C LYS A 713 74.13 28.76 2.58
N VAL A 714 73.33 29.51 1.81
CA VAL A 714 72.64 28.98 0.63
C VAL A 714 73.64 28.47 -0.42
N GLY A 715 74.73 29.20 -0.66
CA GLY A 715 75.80 28.75 -1.54
C GLY A 715 76.46 27.44 -1.10
N LYS A 716 76.69 27.25 0.21
CA LYS A 716 77.17 25.96 0.76
C LYS A 716 76.15 24.84 0.57
N THR A 717 74.86 25.12 0.77
CA THR A 717 73.78 24.14 0.59
C THR A 717 73.66 23.70 -0.88
N LEU A 718 73.74 24.63 -1.83
CA LEU A 718 73.73 24.31 -3.26
C LEU A 718 74.95 23.45 -3.64
N ARG A 719 76.15 23.74 -3.10
CA ARG A 719 77.36 22.93 -3.37
C ARG A 719 77.27 21.48 -2.88
N ARG A 720 76.38 21.18 -1.93
CA ARG A 720 76.16 19.81 -1.40
C ARG A 720 75.22 18.96 -2.27
N LEU A 721 74.61 19.54 -3.31
CA LEU A 721 73.79 18.78 -4.24
C LEU A 721 74.64 17.78 -5.05
N PRO A 722 74.08 16.64 -5.48
CA PRO A 722 74.79 15.65 -6.28
C PRO A 722 74.99 16.15 -7.72
N TRP A 723 76.03 16.97 -7.93
CA TRP A 723 76.35 17.57 -9.24
C TRP A 723 76.78 16.56 -10.31
N GLN A 724 77.00 15.31 -9.94
CA GLN A 724 77.34 14.22 -10.87
C GLN A 724 76.11 13.75 -11.67
N ASN A 725 74.89 14.06 -11.21
CA ASN A 725 73.66 13.72 -11.90
C ASN A 725 73.23 14.83 -12.87
N SER A 726 73.14 14.51 -14.16
CA SER A 726 72.68 15.43 -15.22
C SER A 726 71.28 16.01 -14.95
N ALA A 727 70.39 15.24 -14.30
CA ALA A 727 69.05 15.69 -13.94
C ALA A 727 69.07 16.83 -12.91
N THR A 728 69.97 16.77 -11.91
CA THR A 728 70.12 17.79 -10.88
C THR A 728 70.62 19.11 -11.48
N ILE A 729 71.57 19.05 -12.41
CA ILE A 729 72.07 20.23 -13.14
C ILE A 729 70.92 20.90 -13.91
N GLY A 730 70.12 20.11 -14.63
CA GLY A 730 68.97 20.61 -15.40
C GLY A 730 67.85 21.21 -14.55
N MET A 731 67.63 20.71 -13.33
CA MET A 731 66.66 21.26 -12.37
C MET A 731 67.13 22.59 -11.78
N VAL A 732 68.41 22.67 -11.38
CA VAL A 732 69.01 23.90 -10.82
C VAL A 732 69.02 25.01 -11.87
N LEU A 733 69.42 24.71 -13.12
CA LEU A 733 69.38 25.67 -14.22
C LEU A 733 67.97 26.18 -14.49
N ARG A 734 66.97 25.29 -14.52
CA ARG A 734 65.56 25.70 -14.67
C ARG A 734 65.10 26.61 -13.54
N ALA A 735 65.44 26.30 -12.29
CA ALA A 735 65.06 27.11 -11.13
C ALA A 735 65.75 28.48 -11.11
N MET A 736 67.04 28.55 -11.48
CA MET A 736 67.81 29.79 -11.58
C MET A 736 67.33 30.67 -12.73
N LEU A 737 67.13 30.09 -13.92
CA LEU A 737 66.63 30.82 -15.09
C LEU A 737 65.23 31.40 -14.83
N LYS A 738 64.35 30.60 -14.21
CA LYS A 738 63.02 31.07 -13.82
C LYS A 738 63.10 32.27 -12.88
N ARG A 739 64.09 32.31 -11.97
CA ARG A 739 64.28 33.43 -11.05
C ARG A 739 64.81 34.66 -11.76
N CYS A 740 65.79 34.49 -12.64
CA CYS A 740 66.32 35.58 -13.47
C CYS A 740 65.25 36.19 -14.38
N THR A 741 64.34 35.39 -14.94
CA THR A 741 63.21 35.90 -15.74
C THR A 741 62.15 36.61 -14.89
N THR A 742 61.99 36.26 -13.61
CA THR A 742 61.06 36.96 -12.70
C THR A 742 61.69 38.16 -11.98
N ALA A 743 63.02 38.26 -11.94
CA ALA A 743 63.76 39.37 -11.32
C ALA A 743 64.27 40.40 -12.34
N GLY A 744 63.99 40.19 -13.63
CA GLY A 744 64.27 41.11 -14.72
C GLY A 744 62.99 41.46 -15.48
N LEU A 745 62.05 42.09 -14.77
CA LEU A 745 60.95 42.93 -15.28
C LEU A 745 60.60 43.95 -14.21
#